data_AF-A0A5M4AX71-F1
#
_entry.id   AF-A0A5M4AX71-F1
#
_cell.length_a   1.000
_cell.length_b   1.000
_cell.length_c   1.000
_cell.angle_alpha   90.00
_cell.angle_beta   90.00
_cell.angle_gamma   90.00
#
_symmetry.space_group_name_H-M   'P 1'
#
loop_
_entity.id
_entity.type
_entity.pdbx_description
1 polymer ?
#
loop_
_entity_poly.entity_id
_entity_poly.type
_entity_poly.pdbx_seq_one_letter_code
_entity_poly.pdbx_strand_id
1 'polypeptide(L)'
;MKLSVVIVNYNVRFFLSQCLASVQKASEGLEVEVFVVDNNSTDGSHSMLRDSFPWVNLIANRENVGFSKANNQAIRKAKGEYILLLNPDTIVQEDTFRKVIVFMDEHPQAGGLGVRMIDGGGKFLSESKRGFPTPLASFYKIFGFTRLFPRSAVFARYYLGHLPEDKTNRIDVLAGAFMLLRRETLDQTGLLDETFFMYGEDIDLSYRIQQAGYENYYFPETTIIHYKGESTRKGSFNYVRLFYKAMLIFVRKHYLTSGAKLFSLLIRLAIFFKAFLSILKRAAERLWKPLVDALLMFAGFSWLVPVWETIAHEPGYYPEGLLQTVIPVYVLLFVFSLALSGAYHRHWRIRGFFRSWFTAALVLLVAYSLMSENMRFSRAIILLEAGWGLLTLLPARLLMAKSGWMNYPAGKEKNRRIVSVGSRNQNQKVREILVQQGNRSQWLGSVVLHEEDETGDTLGTLTQLPEIVRINRVDEVVYCAEDVPTGEMIRSMVQVSSQSLRFRIYNSREGFFIASHSANDTGDLILFDINAISLPENRRRKRMFDVTISTLGFILSPFLLPFIKSKKNYLSNIFEVLKGNKTWVGYFVEEAETDIELPVLLPGVLSCVDRTTELEDLADVKKINTLYAKDYRIWNDLEIICRNISKLGNTTSYDTIPEE
;
A
#
# COMPACT_ATOMS: atom_id res chain seq x y z
N MET A 1 -29.08 15.34 21.65
CA MET A 1 -28.03 14.68 20.85
C MET A 1 -28.14 13.19 21.07
N LYS A 2 -28.47 12.40 20.05
CA LYS A 2 -28.68 10.95 20.18
C LYS A 2 -27.37 10.17 19.98
N LEU A 3 -26.55 10.57 19.02
CA LEU A 3 -25.30 9.88 18.67
C LEU A 3 -24.13 10.87 18.54
N SER A 4 -22.98 10.51 19.09
CA SER A 4 -21.70 11.17 18.77
C SER A 4 -20.79 10.18 18.06
N VAL A 5 -20.37 10.51 16.84
CA VAL A 5 -19.40 9.72 16.08
C VAL A 5 -18.00 10.28 16.32
N VAL A 6 -17.06 9.41 16.68
CA VAL A 6 -15.66 9.75 16.94
C VAL A 6 -14.78 9.01 15.95
N ILE A 7 -14.05 9.75 15.13
CA ILE A 7 -13.15 9.23 14.11
C ILE A 7 -11.72 9.70 14.41
N VAL A 8 -10.79 8.76 14.57
CA VAL A 8 -9.36 9.08 14.71
C VAL A 8 -8.67 8.94 13.35
N ASN A 9 -8.08 10.01 12.84
CA ASN A 9 -7.42 10.05 11.55
C ASN A 9 -5.89 10.07 11.67
N TYR A 10 -5.20 9.33 10.79
CA TYR A 10 -3.75 9.41 10.61
C TYR A 10 -3.34 8.99 9.19
N ASN A 11 -2.97 9.95 8.35
CA ASN A 11 -2.46 9.77 6.99
C ASN A 11 -3.34 8.89 6.07
N VAL A 12 -4.67 9.09 6.11
CA VAL A 12 -5.64 8.36 5.27
C VAL A 12 -6.73 9.27 4.67
N ARG A 13 -6.36 10.47 4.19
CA ARG A 13 -7.25 11.49 3.61
C ARG A 13 -8.38 10.94 2.74
N PHE A 14 -8.07 10.13 1.73
CA PHE A 14 -9.08 9.66 0.76
C PHE A 14 -10.10 8.72 1.39
N PHE A 15 -9.66 7.84 2.29
CA PHE A 15 -10.53 6.97 3.05
C PHE A 15 -11.40 7.79 4.01
N LEU A 16 -10.81 8.75 4.72
CA LEU A 16 -11.54 9.64 5.62
C LEU A 16 -12.63 10.42 4.88
N SER A 17 -12.34 10.95 3.70
CA SER A 17 -13.33 11.66 2.88
C SER A 17 -14.52 10.77 2.52
N GLN A 18 -14.28 9.52 2.07
CA GLN A 18 -15.35 8.57 1.79
C GLN A 18 -16.14 8.18 3.05
N CYS A 19 -15.44 7.98 4.16
CA CYS A 19 -16.06 7.68 5.45
C CYS A 19 -17.00 8.81 5.86
N LEU A 20 -16.54 10.06 5.86
CA LEU A 20 -17.35 11.22 6.24
C LEU A 20 -18.53 11.45 5.30
N ALA A 21 -18.38 11.21 4.00
CA ALA A 21 -19.50 11.27 3.06
C ALA A 21 -20.59 10.22 3.40
N SER A 22 -20.20 9.00 3.77
CA SER A 22 -21.16 7.96 4.19
C SER A 22 -21.79 8.27 5.57
N VAL A 23 -21.00 8.79 6.51
CA VAL A 23 -21.47 9.23 7.83
C VAL A 23 -22.48 10.37 7.71
N GLN A 24 -22.26 11.31 6.79
CA GLN A 24 -23.19 12.40 6.52
C GLN A 24 -24.55 11.86 6.08
N LYS A 25 -24.58 10.97 5.08
CA LYS A 25 -25.81 10.31 4.62
C LYS A 25 -26.49 9.50 5.73
N ALA A 26 -25.71 8.75 6.52
CA ALA A 26 -26.24 7.95 7.63
C ALA A 26 -26.77 8.78 8.82
N SER A 27 -26.43 10.07 8.88
CA SER A 27 -26.87 10.99 9.93
C SER A 27 -28.19 11.70 9.59
N GLU A 28 -28.70 11.56 8.36
CA GLU A 28 -29.92 12.24 7.91
C GLU A 28 -31.12 11.88 8.80
N GLY A 29 -31.82 12.90 9.29
CA GLY A 29 -32.99 12.73 10.17
C GLY A 29 -32.66 12.31 11.61
N LEU A 30 -31.38 12.33 12.02
CA LEU A 30 -30.93 11.99 13.37
C LEU A 30 -30.18 13.16 14.01
N GLU A 31 -30.26 13.29 15.33
CA GLU A 31 -29.40 14.20 16.08
C GLU A 31 -28.02 13.57 16.26
N VAL A 32 -27.11 13.87 15.33
CA VAL A 32 -25.74 13.37 15.30
C VAL A 32 -24.73 14.51 15.36
N GLU A 33 -23.69 14.36 16.16
CA GLU A 33 -22.48 15.17 16.08
C GLU A 33 -21.29 14.29 15.71
N VAL A 34 -20.35 14.85 14.94
CA VAL A 34 -19.18 14.12 14.46
C VAL A 34 -17.92 14.83 14.89
N PHE A 35 -16.99 14.07 15.48
CA PHE A 35 -15.66 14.51 15.86
C PHE A 35 -14.63 13.80 15.00
N VAL A 36 -13.68 14.56 14.47
CA VAL A 36 -12.49 14.03 13.81
C VAL A 36 -11.27 14.44 14.60
N VAL A 37 -10.53 13.47 15.11
CA VAL A 37 -9.27 13.69 15.83
C VAL A 37 -8.11 13.38 14.90
N ASP A 38 -7.45 14.40 14.37
CA ASP A 38 -6.30 14.24 13.48
C ASP A 38 -5.00 14.11 14.29
N ASN A 39 -4.33 12.97 14.14
CA ASN A 39 -3.10 12.64 14.87
C ASN A 39 -1.84 13.10 14.13
N ASN A 40 -1.80 14.39 13.73
CA ASN A 40 -0.68 15.01 13.01
C ASN A 40 -0.44 14.37 11.63
N SER A 41 -1.47 14.36 10.77
CA SER A 41 -1.38 13.86 9.40
C SER A 41 -0.66 14.85 8.47
N THR A 42 0.09 14.33 7.49
CA THR A 42 0.87 15.10 6.51
C THR A 42 0.43 14.83 5.06
N ASP A 43 -0.80 14.36 4.86
CA ASP A 43 -1.37 13.93 3.58
C ASP A 43 -2.45 14.88 3.05
N GLY A 44 -2.57 16.06 3.66
CA GLY A 44 -3.62 17.04 3.36
C GLY A 44 -5.00 16.69 3.95
N SER A 45 -5.10 15.76 4.92
CA SER A 45 -6.35 15.53 5.65
C SER A 45 -6.88 16.79 6.31
N HIS A 46 -6.01 17.62 6.90
CA HIS A 46 -6.42 18.83 7.63
C HIS A 46 -7.11 19.85 6.71
N SER A 47 -6.54 20.14 5.53
CA SER A 47 -7.18 21.04 4.56
C SER A 47 -8.48 20.45 4.03
N MET A 48 -8.50 19.17 3.68
CA MET A 48 -9.71 18.49 3.22
C MET A 48 -10.87 18.59 4.23
N LEU A 49 -10.59 18.40 5.53
CA LEU A 49 -11.60 18.51 6.58
C LEU A 49 -12.18 19.92 6.68
N ARG A 50 -11.33 20.95 6.64
CA ARG A 50 -11.75 22.34 6.69
C ARG A 50 -12.58 22.74 5.46
N ASP A 51 -12.17 22.30 4.27
CA ASP A 51 -12.72 22.78 3.01
C ASP A 51 -13.97 22.00 2.59
N SER A 52 -14.00 20.68 2.81
CA SER A 52 -15.07 19.77 2.33
C SER A 52 -16.03 19.30 3.43
N PHE A 53 -15.60 19.31 4.70
CA PHE A 53 -16.40 18.84 5.83
C PHE A 53 -16.42 19.83 7.01
N PRO A 54 -16.72 21.13 6.79
CA PRO A 54 -16.64 22.16 7.84
C PRO A 54 -17.61 21.95 9.01
N TRP A 55 -18.58 21.06 8.84
CA TRP A 55 -19.59 20.69 9.85
C TRP A 55 -19.04 19.72 10.92
N VAL A 56 -17.85 19.14 10.74
CA VAL A 56 -17.24 18.24 11.72
C VAL A 56 -16.47 19.00 12.81
N ASN A 57 -16.49 18.48 14.02
CA ASN A 57 -15.70 19.01 15.12
C ASN A 57 -14.27 18.48 15.05
N LEU A 58 -13.35 19.26 14.50
CA LEU A 58 -11.94 18.89 14.37
C LEU A 58 -11.16 19.09 15.67
N ILE A 59 -10.39 18.07 16.07
CA ILE A 59 -9.36 18.12 17.11
C ILE A 59 -8.03 17.78 16.44
N ALA A 60 -7.20 18.79 16.15
CA ALA A 60 -5.89 18.60 15.53
C ALA A 60 -4.78 18.45 16.59
N ASN A 61 -4.21 17.26 16.72
CA ASN A 61 -3.07 17.01 17.59
C ASN A 61 -1.75 17.39 16.91
N ARG A 62 -0.76 17.83 17.70
CA ARG A 62 0.59 18.15 17.23
C ARG A 62 1.50 16.92 17.08
N GLU A 63 1.08 15.78 17.61
CA GLU A 63 1.80 14.52 17.56
C GLU A 63 0.80 13.36 17.46
N ASN A 64 1.27 12.17 17.07
CA ASN A 64 0.44 10.98 17.07
C ASN A 64 0.36 10.39 18.48
N VAL A 65 -0.73 10.69 19.18
CA VAL A 65 -0.98 10.24 20.56
C VAL A 65 -1.54 8.82 20.67
N GLY A 66 -1.76 8.14 19.55
CA GLY A 66 -2.37 6.81 19.49
C GLY A 66 -3.90 6.84 19.47
N PHE A 67 -4.51 5.66 19.40
CA PHE A 67 -5.96 5.49 19.22
C PHE A 67 -6.75 5.81 20.49
N SER A 68 -6.35 5.26 21.64
CA SER A 68 -7.10 5.43 22.91
C SER A 68 -7.15 6.88 23.36
N LYS A 69 -5.98 7.55 23.43
CA LYS A 69 -5.89 8.94 23.88
C LYS A 69 -6.62 9.89 22.92
N ALA A 70 -6.52 9.68 21.61
CA ALA A 70 -7.24 10.47 20.62
C ALA A 70 -8.76 10.31 20.75
N ASN A 71 -9.28 9.07 20.83
CA ASN A 71 -10.71 8.85 21.05
C ASN A 71 -11.19 9.52 22.34
N ASN A 72 -10.46 9.35 23.45
CA ASN A 72 -10.83 9.95 24.73
C ASN A 72 -10.89 11.49 24.69
N GLN A 73 -10.08 12.17 23.86
CA GLN A 73 -10.18 13.64 23.70
C GLN A 73 -11.55 14.06 23.16
N ALA A 74 -12.07 13.32 22.18
CA ALA A 74 -13.39 13.58 21.59
C ALA A 74 -14.53 13.10 22.50
N ILE A 75 -14.42 11.91 23.10
CA ILE A 75 -15.47 11.35 23.98
C ILE A 75 -15.78 12.30 25.15
N ARG A 76 -14.75 12.95 25.72
CA ARG A 76 -14.94 13.94 26.81
C ARG A 76 -15.71 15.19 26.38
N LYS A 77 -15.73 15.51 25.08
CA LYS A 77 -16.47 16.65 24.51
C LYS A 77 -17.83 16.26 23.95
N ALA A 78 -18.00 14.98 23.60
CA ALA A 78 -19.21 14.42 23.03
C ALA A 78 -20.39 14.49 24.02
N LYS A 79 -21.58 14.75 23.49
CA LYS A 79 -22.85 14.92 24.22
C LYS A 79 -23.91 13.86 23.88
N GLY A 80 -23.66 13.02 22.89
CA GLY A 80 -24.58 11.97 22.44
C GLY A 80 -24.85 10.91 23.52
N GLU A 81 -26.07 10.42 23.58
CA GLU A 81 -26.48 9.29 24.43
C GLU A 81 -25.66 8.02 24.10
N TYR A 82 -25.39 7.82 22.81
CA TYR A 82 -24.48 6.80 22.31
C TYR A 82 -23.21 7.42 21.73
N ILE A 83 -22.09 6.73 21.93
CA ILE A 83 -20.78 7.07 21.38
C ILE A 83 -20.39 6.00 20.37
N LEU A 84 -20.18 6.37 19.11
CA LEU A 84 -19.66 5.47 18.09
C LEU A 84 -18.19 5.77 17.83
N LEU A 85 -17.31 4.82 18.14
CA LEU A 85 -15.94 4.84 17.62
C LEU A 85 -15.97 4.24 16.21
N LEU A 86 -15.52 5.02 15.23
CA LEU A 86 -15.55 4.65 13.82
C LEU A 86 -14.16 4.85 13.21
N ASN A 87 -13.64 3.83 12.55
CA ASN A 87 -12.38 3.96 11.85
C ASN A 87 -12.54 4.82 10.57
N PRO A 88 -11.50 5.59 10.17
CA PRO A 88 -11.55 6.45 8.99
C PRO A 88 -11.54 5.67 7.67
N ASP A 89 -11.24 4.37 7.68
CA ASP A 89 -11.23 3.47 6.52
C ASP A 89 -12.50 2.61 6.44
N THR A 90 -13.64 3.20 6.81
CA THR A 90 -14.96 2.55 6.79
C THR A 90 -15.97 3.27 5.91
N ILE A 91 -16.98 2.54 5.43
CA ILE A 91 -18.16 3.10 4.76
C ILE A 91 -19.42 2.48 5.38
N VAL A 92 -20.32 3.32 5.89
CA VAL A 92 -21.57 2.93 6.55
C VAL A 92 -22.78 3.06 5.61
N GLN A 93 -23.81 2.24 5.80
CA GLN A 93 -25.07 2.37 5.04
C GLN A 93 -25.88 3.55 5.55
N GLU A 94 -26.76 4.07 4.70
CA GLU A 94 -27.67 5.17 4.98
C GLU A 94 -28.53 4.92 6.23
N ASP A 95 -28.92 3.67 6.48
CA ASP A 95 -29.75 3.30 7.63
C ASP A 95 -28.97 2.71 8.82
N THR A 96 -27.63 2.66 8.74
CA THR A 96 -26.78 2.03 9.76
C THR A 96 -27.03 2.64 11.14
N PHE A 97 -26.96 3.97 11.26
CA PHE A 97 -27.09 4.65 12.56
C PHE A 97 -28.47 4.48 13.17
N ARG A 98 -29.53 4.61 12.37
CA ARG A 98 -30.91 4.39 12.82
C ARG A 98 -31.08 2.97 13.38
N LYS A 99 -30.67 1.95 12.63
CA LYS A 99 -30.83 0.53 13.05
C LYS A 99 -30.09 0.22 14.34
N VAL A 100 -28.85 0.68 14.48
CA VAL A 100 -28.06 0.41 15.69
C VAL A 100 -28.58 1.16 16.90
N ILE A 101 -29.11 2.38 16.73
CA ILE A 101 -29.76 3.14 17.81
C ILE A 101 -31.02 2.42 18.27
N VAL A 102 -31.89 2.01 17.35
CA VAL A 102 -33.12 1.27 17.68
C VAL A 102 -32.79 -0.01 18.45
N PHE A 103 -31.81 -0.79 17.98
CA PHE A 103 -31.38 -1.99 18.68
C PHE A 103 -30.91 -1.69 20.12
N MET A 104 -30.09 -0.65 20.31
CA MET A 104 -29.61 -0.28 21.64
C MET A 104 -30.73 0.23 22.55
N ASP A 105 -31.69 0.99 22.03
CA ASP A 105 -32.84 1.47 22.79
C ASP A 105 -33.73 0.30 23.27
N GLU A 106 -33.90 -0.73 22.44
CA GLU A 106 -34.67 -1.95 22.76
C GLU A 106 -33.92 -2.93 23.68
N HIS A 107 -32.60 -2.78 23.84
CA HIS A 107 -31.75 -3.67 24.64
C HIS A 107 -30.97 -2.89 25.71
N PRO A 108 -31.60 -2.54 26.85
CA PRO A 108 -30.95 -1.77 27.91
C PRO A 108 -29.67 -2.42 28.46
N GLN A 109 -29.61 -3.76 28.49
CA GLN A 109 -28.43 -4.52 28.91
C GLN A 109 -27.25 -4.46 27.91
N ALA A 110 -27.47 -3.98 26.68
CA ALA A 110 -26.40 -3.81 25.71
C ALA A 110 -25.52 -2.63 26.13
N GLY A 111 -24.30 -2.94 26.58
CA GLY A 111 -23.28 -1.95 26.89
C GLY A 111 -22.54 -1.46 25.67
N GLY A 112 -22.41 -2.32 24.66
CA GLY A 112 -21.89 -1.93 23.35
C GLY A 112 -22.29 -2.88 22.22
N LEU A 113 -22.12 -2.39 20.99
CA LEU A 113 -22.56 -3.04 19.77
C LEU A 113 -21.49 -2.90 18.67
N GLY A 114 -21.21 -4.00 18.00
CA GLY A 114 -20.47 -4.06 16.75
C GLY A 114 -21.36 -4.57 15.62
N VAL A 115 -20.98 -4.32 14.38
CA VAL A 115 -21.79 -4.65 13.20
C VAL A 115 -21.08 -5.66 12.29
N ARG A 116 -21.83 -6.19 11.30
CA ARG A 116 -21.24 -6.99 10.23
C ARG A 116 -20.30 -6.13 9.38
N MET A 117 -19.06 -6.57 9.22
CA MET A 117 -18.09 -5.90 8.37
C MET A 117 -17.69 -6.79 7.19
N ILE A 118 -17.49 -6.17 6.04
CA ILE A 118 -16.85 -6.77 4.86
C ILE A 118 -15.60 -5.97 4.47
N ASP A 119 -14.67 -6.59 3.76
CA ASP A 119 -13.56 -5.87 3.13
C ASP A 119 -13.99 -5.22 1.80
N GLY A 120 -13.09 -4.46 1.18
CA GLY A 120 -13.31 -3.89 -0.16
C GLY A 120 -13.47 -4.94 -1.26
N GLY A 121 -13.26 -6.22 -0.97
CA GLY A 121 -13.53 -7.36 -1.85
C GLY A 121 -14.91 -7.99 -1.64
N GLY A 122 -15.78 -7.42 -0.79
CA GLY A 122 -17.09 -7.99 -0.47
C GLY A 122 -17.04 -9.17 0.51
N LYS A 123 -15.86 -9.53 1.02
CA LYS A 123 -15.69 -10.71 1.87
C LYS A 123 -15.91 -10.37 3.34
N PHE A 124 -16.63 -11.24 4.05
CA PHE A 124 -16.83 -11.11 5.49
C PHE A 124 -15.52 -11.02 6.27
N LEU A 125 -15.46 -10.05 7.18
CA LEU A 125 -14.36 -9.82 8.08
C LEU A 125 -14.60 -10.52 9.41
N SER A 126 -13.78 -11.52 9.70
CA SER A 126 -13.85 -12.31 10.94
C SER A 126 -13.76 -11.48 12.22
N GLU A 127 -13.12 -10.31 12.18
CA GLU A 127 -13.06 -9.38 13.32
C GLU A 127 -14.40 -8.77 13.70
N SER A 128 -15.45 -8.91 12.88
CA SER A 128 -16.81 -8.49 13.25
C SER A 128 -17.31 -9.20 14.51
N LYS A 129 -16.76 -10.40 14.80
CA LYS A 129 -17.05 -11.15 16.02
C LYS A 129 -15.75 -11.67 16.62
N ARG A 130 -15.45 -11.28 17.86
CA ARG A 130 -14.25 -11.76 18.54
C ARG A 130 -14.54 -12.31 19.93
N GLY A 131 -13.80 -13.37 20.25
CA GLY A 131 -13.66 -13.90 21.59
C GLY A 131 -12.48 -13.24 22.32
N PHE A 132 -12.40 -13.36 23.64
CA PHE A 132 -11.23 -12.90 24.38
C PHE A 132 -9.94 -13.61 23.92
N PRO A 133 -8.78 -12.91 23.88
CA PRO A 133 -7.49 -13.48 23.50
C PRO A 133 -6.88 -14.34 24.63
N THR A 134 -7.63 -15.31 25.17
CA THR A 134 -7.15 -16.25 26.19
C THR A 134 -5.88 -16.98 25.73
N PRO A 135 -5.06 -17.53 26.64
CA PRO A 135 -3.84 -18.25 26.26
C PRO A 135 -4.04 -19.32 25.19
N LEU A 136 -5.08 -20.14 25.33
CA LEU A 136 -5.41 -21.19 24.36
C LEU A 136 -5.91 -20.62 23.04
N ALA A 137 -6.79 -19.61 23.06
CA ALA A 137 -7.29 -18.97 21.83
C ALA A 137 -6.14 -18.30 21.05
N SER A 138 -5.22 -17.64 21.75
CA SER A 138 -4.00 -17.06 21.19
C SER A 138 -3.07 -18.12 20.60
N PHE A 139 -2.89 -19.26 21.28
CA PHE A 139 -2.13 -20.40 20.79
C PHE A 139 -2.72 -20.94 19.48
N TYR A 140 -4.03 -21.25 19.43
CA TYR A 140 -4.68 -21.77 18.23
C TYR A 140 -4.55 -20.81 17.03
N LYS A 141 -4.62 -19.50 17.28
CA LYS A 141 -4.44 -18.48 16.25
C LYS A 141 -3.00 -18.42 15.74
N ILE A 142 -2.01 -18.45 16.63
CA ILE A 142 -0.58 -18.33 16.28
C ILE A 142 -0.10 -19.54 15.47
N PHE A 143 -0.51 -20.75 15.87
CA PHE A 143 -0.10 -22.00 15.23
C PHE A 143 -0.99 -22.40 14.04
N GLY A 144 -1.99 -21.58 13.68
CA GLY A 144 -2.80 -21.77 12.47
C GLY A 144 -3.98 -22.74 12.61
N PHE A 145 -4.24 -23.29 13.79
CA PHE A 145 -5.42 -24.14 14.05
C PHE A 145 -6.73 -23.43 13.74
N THR A 146 -6.82 -22.13 14.01
CA THR A 146 -8.00 -21.32 13.64
C THR A 146 -8.22 -21.27 12.12
N ARG A 147 -7.15 -21.34 11.31
CA ARG A 147 -7.26 -21.38 9.85
C ARG A 147 -7.64 -22.77 9.35
N LEU A 148 -7.16 -23.83 10.01
CA LEU A 148 -7.48 -25.22 9.66
C LEU A 148 -8.93 -25.58 10.04
N PHE A 149 -9.42 -25.06 11.17
CA PHE A 149 -10.75 -25.37 11.71
C PHE A 149 -11.57 -24.09 11.98
N PRO A 150 -11.91 -23.31 10.93
CA PRO A 150 -12.49 -21.97 11.08
C PRO A 150 -13.88 -21.94 11.72
N ARG A 151 -14.64 -23.05 11.70
CA ARG A 151 -15.98 -23.16 12.30
C ARG A 151 -15.99 -23.82 13.67
N SER A 152 -14.83 -24.21 14.21
CA SER A 152 -14.76 -24.88 15.51
C SER A 152 -14.95 -23.89 16.65
N ALA A 153 -15.86 -24.19 17.58
CA ALA A 153 -16.02 -23.42 18.82
C ALA A 153 -14.74 -23.43 19.70
N VAL A 154 -13.91 -24.46 19.55
CA VAL A 154 -12.65 -24.61 20.29
C VAL A 154 -11.50 -23.93 19.55
N PHE A 155 -11.20 -24.35 18.32
CA PHE A 155 -10.01 -23.89 17.59
C PHE A 155 -10.16 -22.49 16.96
N ALA A 156 -11.40 -22.04 16.69
CA ALA A 156 -11.69 -20.70 16.18
C ALA A 156 -12.30 -19.78 17.24
N ARG A 157 -12.07 -20.07 18.53
CA ARG A 157 -12.61 -19.30 19.67
C ARG A 157 -12.33 -17.80 19.57
N TYR A 158 -11.17 -17.38 19.07
CA TYR A 158 -10.85 -15.95 18.92
C TYR A 158 -11.73 -15.22 17.91
N TYR A 159 -12.17 -15.87 16.83
CA TYR A 159 -13.03 -15.26 15.79
C TYR A 159 -14.49 -15.72 15.88
N LEU A 160 -14.82 -16.50 16.91
CA LEU A 160 -16.15 -17.06 17.15
C LEU A 160 -16.78 -17.67 15.87
N GLY A 161 -15.98 -18.36 15.07
CA GLY A 161 -16.40 -18.80 13.72
C GLY A 161 -17.48 -19.88 13.69
N HIS A 162 -17.88 -20.40 14.87
CA HIS A 162 -19.04 -21.27 15.04
C HIS A 162 -20.37 -20.48 15.07
N LEU A 163 -20.33 -19.18 15.35
CA LEU A 163 -21.53 -18.33 15.34
C LEU A 163 -21.90 -17.95 13.89
N PRO A 164 -23.19 -17.97 13.52
CA PRO A 164 -23.65 -17.52 12.21
C PRO A 164 -23.30 -16.06 11.92
N GLU A 165 -23.00 -15.71 10.67
CA GLU A 165 -22.65 -14.34 10.25
C GLU A 165 -23.88 -13.43 10.11
N ASP A 166 -25.05 -14.01 9.94
CA ASP A 166 -26.33 -13.38 9.62
C ASP A 166 -27.28 -13.30 10.82
N LYS A 167 -26.83 -13.73 12.02
CA LYS A 167 -27.62 -13.64 13.25
C LYS A 167 -27.01 -12.68 14.27
N THR A 168 -27.86 -11.99 15.01
CA THR A 168 -27.45 -11.24 16.19
C THR A 168 -26.90 -12.20 17.23
N ASN A 169 -25.73 -11.88 17.79
CA ASN A 169 -25.06 -12.74 18.76
C ASN A 169 -24.46 -11.90 19.90
N ARG A 170 -24.43 -12.46 21.11
CA ARG A 170 -23.55 -11.96 22.16
C ARG A 170 -22.11 -12.36 21.82
N ILE A 171 -21.18 -11.42 21.99
CA ILE A 171 -19.76 -11.64 21.70
C ILE A 171 -18.89 -11.10 22.83
N ASP A 172 -17.65 -11.54 22.92
CA ASP A 172 -16.78 -11.08 24.01
C ASP A 172 -16.21 -9.69 23.74
N VAL A 173 -15.76 -9.47 22.49
CA VAL A 173 -14.92 -8.33 22.13
C VAL A 173 -15.47 -7.62 20.89
N LEU A 174 -15.75 -6.33 21.03
CA LEU A 174 -16.11 -5.42 19.95
C LEU A 174 -14.85 -5.02 19.17
N ALA A 175 -14.99 -4.68 17.89
CA ALA A 175 -13.89 -4.15 17.08
C ALA A 175 -13.91 -2.63 17.08
N GLY A 176 -12.78 -1.99 17.39
CA GLY A 176 -12.66 -0.52 17.32
C GLY A 176 -12.96 0.10 15.95
N ALA A 177 -13.08 -0.72 14.89
CA ALA A 177 -13.50 -0.27 13.57
C ALA A 177 -14.94 0.26 13.54
N PHE A 178 -15.84 -0.34 14.32
CA PHE A 178 -17.20 0.12 14.57
C PHE A 178 -17.60 -0.37 15.96
N MET A 179 -17.52 0.52 16.94
CA MET A 179 -17.79 0.21 18.35
C MET A 179 -18.76 1.26 18.89
N LEU A 180 -20.05 0.93 18.87
CA LEU A 180 -21.10 1.76 19.45
C LEU A 180 -21.21 1.44 20.95
N LEU A 181 -21.25 2.47 21.77
CA LEU A 181 -21.15 2.37 23.22
C LEU A 181 -22.23 3.23 23.86
N ARG A 182 -22.94 2.69 24.85
CA ARG A 182 -23.87 3.48 25.67
C ARG A 182 -23.07 4.38 26.60
N ARG A 183 -23.44 5.66 26.72
CA ARG A 183 -22.75 6.61 27.60
C ARG A 183 -22.75 6.16 29.06
N GLU A 184 -23.89 5.70 29.57
CA GLU A 184 -24.01 5.18 30.94
C GLU A 184 -22.99 4.05 31.22
N THR A 185 -22.79 3.17 30.25
CA THR A 185 -21.79 2.11 30.33
C THR A 185 -20.36 2.68 30.42
N LEU A 186 -20.05 3.73 29.66
CA LEU A 186 -18.75 4.42 29.75
C LEU A 186 -18.56 5.15 31.08
N ASP A 187 -19.62 5.72 31.64
CA ASP A 187 -19.57 6.40 32.94
C ASP A 187 -19.25 5.40 34.07
N GLN A 188 -19.76 4.17 33.99
CA GLN A 188 -19.46 3.11 34.96
C GLN A 188 -18.12 2.42 34.72
N THR A 189 -17.77 2.13 33.47
CA THR A 189 -16.58 1.33 33.14
C THR A 189 -15.31 2.17 33.02
N GLY A 190 -15.45 3.48 32.77
CA GLY A 190 -14.38 4.37 32.34
C GLY A 190 -14.12 4.30 30.83
N LEU A 191 -13.38 5.29 30.31
CA LEU A 191 -13.07 5.41 28.87
C LEU A 191 -12.06 4.36 28.38
N LEU A 192 -11.51 4.53 27.16
CA LEU A 192 -10.42 3.65 26.69
C LEU A 192 -9.18 3.83 27.57
N ASP A 193 -8.50 2.75 27.90
CA ASP A 193 -7.28 2.81 28.71
C ASP A 193 -6.11 3.37 27.88
N GLU A 194 -5.63 4.56 28.24
CA GLU A 194 -4.58 5.29 27.53
C GLU A 194 -3.19 4.64 27.63
N THR A 195 -3.01 3.60 28.46
CA THR A 195 -1.79 2.77 28.44
C THR A 195 -1.66 1.97 27.14
N PHE A 196 -2.79 1.70 26.46
CA PHE A 196 -2.82 1.12 25.14
C PHE A 196 -2.68 2.23 24.10
N PHE A 197 -1.58 2.19 23.33
CA PHE A 197 -1.45 3.05 22.16
C PHE A 197 -2.39 2.62 21.03
N MET A 198 -2.54 1.30 20.79
CA MET A 198 -3.41 0.68 19.77
C MET A 198 -3.49 -0.86 19.97
N TYR A 199 -4.56 -1.50 19.46
CA TYR A 199 -4.81 -2.96 19.35
C TYR A 199 -5.17 -3.74 20.63
N GLY A 200 -5.38 -3.09 21.77
CA GLY A 200 -5.82 -3.77 22.99
C GLY A 200 -6.83 -3.00 23.82
N GLU A 201 -7.01 -1.72 23.51
CA GLU A 201 -7.98 -0.83 24.11
C GLU A 201 -9.42 -1.29 23.90
N ASP A 202 -9.74 -1.84 22.73
CA ASP A 202 -11.06 -2.37 22.40
C ASP A 202 -11.34 -3.65 23.21
N ILE A 203 -10.34 -4.54 23.32
CA ILE A 203 -10.41 -5.75 24.14
C ILE A 203 -10.54 -5.41 25.63
N ASP A 204 -9.75 -4.44 26.13
CA ASP A 204 -9.81 -3.98 27.53
C ASP A 204 -11.17 -3.38 27.87
N LEU A 205 -11.69 -2.48 27.03
CA LEU A 205 -12.99 -1.86 27.26
C LEU A 205 -14.12 -2.89 27.16
N SER A 206 -14.13 -3.76 26.14
CA SER A 206 -15.12 -4.84 26.03
C SER A 206 -15.11 -5.79 27.23
N TYR A 207 -13.94 -6.05 27.82
CA TYR A 207 -13.83 -6.82 29.06
C TYR A 207 -14.45 -6.07 30.24
N ARG A 208 -14.12 -4.79 30.43
CA ARG A 208 -14.67 -3.96 31.52
C ARG A 208 -16.19 -3.79 31.42
N ILE A 209 -16.74 -3.65 30.21
CA ILE A 209 -18.19 -3.63 29.97
C ILE A 209 -18.87 -4.87 30.56
N GLN A 210 -18.33 -6.05 30.29
CA GLN A 210 -18.87 -7.30 30.84
C GLN A 210 -18.68 -7.43 32.35
N GLN A 211 -17.57 -6.93 32.90
CA GLN A 211 -17.37 -6.91 34.35
C GLN A 211 -18.35 -5.97 35.07
N ALA A 212 -18.82 -4.92 34.40
CA ALA A 212 -19.87 -4.04 34.91
C ALA A 212 -21.30 -4.63 34.76
N GLY A 213 -21.44 -5.86 34.24
CA GLY A 213 -22.72 -6.55 34.10
C GLY A 213 -23.48 -6.25 32.80
N TYR A 214 -22.88 -5.51 31.87
CA TYR A 214 -23.46 -5.26 30.54
C TYR A 214 -22.99 -6.29 29.51
N GLU A 215 -23.70 -6.36 28.39
CA GLU A 215 -23.43 -7.29 27.31
C GLU A 215 -22.89 -6.59 26.05
N ASN A 216 -21.97 -7.24 25.34
CA ASN A 216 -21.52 -6.82 24.02
C ASN A 216 -22.25 -7.61 22.93
N TYR A 217 -22.74 -6.92 21.92
CA TYR A 217 -23.52 -7.52 20.84
C TYR A 217 -22.86 -7.37 19.47
N TYR A 218 -23.03 -8.40 18.64
CA TYR A 218 -22.81 -8.37 17.20
C TYR A 218 -24.16 -8.27 16.50
N PHE A 219 -24.32 -7.29 15.61
CA PHE A 219 -25.57 -6.98 14.92
C PHE A 219 -25.41 -6.97 13.40
N PRO A 220 -25.95 -7.97 12.68
CA PRO A 220 -25.71 -8.13 11.24
C PRO A 220 -26.75 -7.47 10.32
N GLU A 221 -27.83 -6.88 10.85
CA GLU A 221 -28.88 -6.27 10.01
C GLU A 221 -28.45 -4.97 9.32
N THR A 222 -27.26 -4.49 9.65
CA THR A 222 -26.51 -3.51 8.86
C THR A 222 -25.10 -4.03 8.62
N THR A 223 -24.54 -3.71 7.45
CA THR A 223 -23.20 -4.13 7.04
C THR A 223 -22.38 -2.92 6.62
N ILE A 224 -21.14 -2.81 7.09
CA ILE A 224 -20.22 -1.74 6.68
C ILE A 224 -19.06 -2.32 5.86
N ILE A 225 -18.44 -1.49 5.04
CA ILE A 225 -17.13 -1.80 4.44
C ILE A 225 -16.05 -1.32 5.42
N HIS A 226 -15.00 -2.11 5.62
CA HIS A 226 -13.80 -1.72 6.35
C HIS A 226 -12.57 -2.15 5.53
N TYR A 227 -11.82 -1.19 4.99
CA TYR A 227 -10.70 -1.43 4.08
C TYR A 227 -9.44 -1.98 4.76
N LYS A 228 -9.39 -1.93 6.09
CA LYS A 228 -8.58 -2.75 6.99
C LYS A 228 -7.06 -2.75 6.72
N GLY A 229 -6.37 -1.80 7.32
CA GLY A 229 -4.90 -1.81 7.45
C GLY A 229 -4.17 -0.73 6.65
N GLU A 230 -4.91 0.28 6.22
CA GLU A 230 -4.41 1.39 5.41
C GLU A 230 -3.52 2.33 6.24
N SER A 231 -3.88 2.61 7.50
CA SER A 231 -3.02 3.39 8.43
C SER A 231 -1.89 2.56 9.06
N THR A 232 -1.88 1.23 8.95
CA THR A 232 -0.78 0.40 9.50
C THR A 232 -0.53 -0.85 8.66
N ARG A 233 0.61 -0.88 7.96
CA ARG A 233 1.07 -2.05 7.19
C ARG A 233 1.18 -3.29 8.07
N LYS A 234 0.24 -4.22 7.88
CA LYS A 234 0.27 -5.54 8.53
C LYS A 234 1.53 -6.30 8.17
N GLY A 235 2.14 -6.94 9.16
CA GLY A 235 3.38 -7.70 8.99
C GLY A 235 4.66 -6.87 9.11
N SER A 236 4.56 -5.54 9.30
CA SER A 236 5.70 -4.77 9.80
C SER A 236 6.09 -5.25 11.20
N PHE A 237 7.38 -5.23 11.51
CA PHE A 237 7.88 -5.56 12.84
C PHE A 237 7.22 -4.68 13.93
N ASN A 238 6.95 -3.42 13.61
CA ASN A 238 6.26 -2.48 14.50
C ASN A 238 4.83 -2.90 14.81
N TYR A 239 4.03 -3.31 13.80
CA TYR A 239 2.67 -3.84 14.02
C TYR A 239 2.69 -5.01 14.99
N VAL A 240 3.57 -5.98 14.74
CA VAL A 240 3.75 -7.17 15.58
C VAL A 240 4.08 -6.71 17.01
N ARG A 241 5.11 -5.88 17.18
CA ARG A 241 5.54 -5.38 18.48
C ARG A 241 4.41 -4.66 19.24
N LEU A 242 3.65 -3.76 18.59
CA LEU A 242 2.56 -3.02 19.21
C LEU A 242 1.44 -3.95 19.65
N PHE A 243 0.97 -4.84 18.76
CA PHE A 243 -0.08 -5.81 19.07
C PHE A 243 0.30 -6.68 20.28
N TYR A 244 1.53 -7.18 20.33
CA TYR A 244 1.97 -8.01 21.44
C TYR A 244 2.22 -7.21 22.73
N LYS A 245 2.68 -5.95 22.65
CA LYS A 245 2.76 -5.06 23.81
C LYS A 245 1.37 -4.87 24.41
N ALA A 246 0.36 -4.61 23.57
CA ALA A 246 -1.03 -4.50 24.01
C ALA A 246 -1.50 -5.79 24.70
N MET A 247 -1.25 -6.97 24.12
CA MET A 247 -1.63 -8.24 24.75
C MET A 247 -0.96 -8.45 26.10
N LEU A 248 0.32 -8.07 26.26
CA LEU A 248 1.01 -8.14 27.55
C LEU A 248 0.42 -7.20 28.60
N ILE A 249 -0.01 -5.98 28.21
CA ILE A 249 -0.69 -5.05 29.11
C ILE A 249 -2.02 -5.65 29.57
N PHE A 250 -2.84 -6.12 28.64
CA PHE A 250 -4.14 -6.75 28.93
C PHE A 250 -4.01 -7.93 29.89
N VAL A 251 -3.05 -8.82 29.65
CA VAL A 251 -2.76 -9.97 30.52
C VAL A 251 -2.38 -9.55 31.92
N ARG A 252 -1.46 -8.60 32.06
CA ARG A 252 -1.00 -8.14 33.38
C ARG A 252 -2.12 -7.52 34.19
N LYS A 253 -3.06 -6.84 33.51
CA LYS A 253 -4.18 -6.14 34.14
C LYS A 253 -5.29 -7.10 34.58
N HIS A 254 -5.64 -8.07 33.74
CA HIS A 254 -6.86 -8.88 33.94
C HIS A 254 -6.61 -10.35 34.32
N TYR A 255 -5.39 -10.87 34.12
CA TYR A 255 -5.04 -12.27 34.43
C TYR A 255 -3.91 -12.32 35.46
N LEU A 256 -4.24 -11.99 36.72
CA LEU A 256 -3.33 -11.95 37.88
C LEU A 256 -3.17 -13.32 38.57
N THR A 257 -2.89 -14.39 37.83
CA THR A 257 -2.56 -15.71 38.41
C THR A 257 -1.07 -16.05 38.24
N SER A 258 -0.58 -17.01 39.02
CA SER A 258 0.81 -17.52 39.02
C SER A 258 1.33 -17.92 37.62
N GLY A 259 0.43 -18.11 36.64
CA GLY A 259 0.72 -18.38 35.23
C GLY A 259 1.03 -17.15 34.37
N ALA A 260 0.88 -15.90 34.85
CA ALA A 260 1.11 -14.69 34.05
C ALA A 260 2.56 -14.58 33.54
N LYS A 261 3.54 -15.02 34.35
CA LYS A 261 4.95 -15.07 33.96
C LYS A 261 5.19 -16.09 32.85
N LEU A 262 4.65 -17.30 32.99
CA LEU A 262 4.73 -18.36 31.99
C LEU A 262 4.02 -17.94 30.69
N PHE A 263 2.85 -17.32 30.79
CA PHE A 263 2.12 -16.84 29.63
C PHE A 263 2.86 -15.71 28.91
N SER A 264 3.45 -14.77 29.65
CA SER A 264 4.31 -13.73 29.09
C SER A 264 5.53 -14.33 28.37
N LEU A 265 6.15 -15.37 28.94
CA LEU A 265 7.25 -16.10 28.32
C LEU A 265 6.81 -16.78 27.02
N LEU A 266 5.69 -17.51 27.03
CA LEU A 266 5.16 -18.20 25.85
C LEU A 266 4.79 -17.22 24.73
N ILE A 267 4.17 -16.07 25.07
CA ILE A 267 3.92 -15.00 24.10
C ILE A 267 5.25 -14.50 23.52
N ARG A 268 6.26 -14.19 24.35
CA ARG A 268 7.57 -13.74 23.86
C ARG A 268 8.20 -14.75 22.92
N LEU A 269 8.21 -16.03 23.28
CA LEU A 269 8.73 -17.10 22.44
C LEU A 269 7.95 -17.20 21.12
N ALA A 270 6.63 -17.10 21.15
CA ALA A 270 5.81 -17.09 19.95
C ALA A 270 6.10 -15.89 19.03
N ILE A 271 6.39 -14.71 19.58
CA ILE A 271 6.82 -13.53 18.82
C ILE A 271 8.14 -13.81 18.13
N PHE A 272 9.15 -14.27 18.88
CA PHE A 272 10.47 -14.57 18.34
C PHE A 272 10.38 -15.65 17.27
N PHE A 273 9.59 -16.69 17.50
CA PHE A 273 9.35 -17.75 16.53
C PHE A 273 8.68 -17.22 15.25
N LYS A 274 7.63 -16.39 15.37
CA LYS A 274 6.96 -15.79 14.21
C LYS A 274 7.87 -14.80 13.46
N ALA A 275 8.66 -14.01 14.19
CA ALA A 275 9.65 -13.12 13.59
C ALA A 275 10.72 -13.91 12.84
N PHE A 276 11.23 -14.98 13.46
CA PHE A 276 12.18 -15.91 12.85
C PHE A 276 11.61 -16.55 11.59
N LEU A 277 10.40 -17.13 11.65
CA LEU A 277 9.71 -17.70 10.47
C LEU A 277 9.47 -16.65 9.37
N SER A 278 9.14 -15.41 9.74
CA SER A 278 8.95 -14.32 8.78
C SER A 278 10.27 -13.90 8.12
N ILE A 279 11.38 -13.86 8.86
CA ILE A 279 12.71 -13.61 8.32
C ILE A 279 13.12 -14.76 7.40
N LEU A 280 12.95 -16.01 7.85
CA LEU A 280 13.26 -17.21 7.08
C LEU A 280 12.45 -17.26 5.79
N LYS A 281 11.15 -16.98 5.84
CA LYS A 281 10.28 -16.89 4.66
C LYS A 281 10.75 -15.79 3.70
N ARG A 282 11.06 -14.58 4.19
CA ARG A 282 11.56 -13.49 3.33
C ARG A 282 12.93 -13.80 2.72
N ALA A 283 13.81 -14.44 3.48
CA ALA A 283 15.10 -14.90 2.98
C ALA A 283 14.90 -15.96 1.89
N ALA A 284 14.08 -16.97 2.15
CA ALA A 284 13.72 -17.99 1.18
C ALA A 284 13.13 -17.38 -0.09
N GLU A 285 12.11 -16.51 0.01
CA GLU A 285 11.45 -15.80 -1.10
C GLU A 285 12.40 -14.92 -1.93
N ARG A 286 13.48 -14.41 -1.31
CA ARG A 286 14.49 -13.58 -1.98
C ARG A 286 15.61 -14.41 -2.62
N LEU A 287 16.00 -15.52 -1.99
CA LEU A 287 17.18 -16.31 -2.39
C LEU A 287 16.85 -17.43 -3.38
N TRP A 288 15.62 -17.94 -3.40
CA TRP A 288 15.29 -19.09 -4.25
C TRP A 288 15.41 -18.80 -5.75
N LYS A 289 15.05 -17.58 -6.22
CA LYS A 289 15.15 -17.23 -7.65
C LYS A 289 16.61 -17.14 -8.12
N PRO A 290 17.51 -16.39 -7.42
CA PRO A 290 18.94 -16.45 -7.70
C PRO A 290 19.51 -17.86 -7.63
N LEU A 291 19.04 -18.69 -6.69
CA LEU A 291 19.52 -20.07 -6.55
C LEU A 291 19.15 -20.94 -7.76
N VAL A 292 17.91 -20.83 -8.27
CA VAL A 292 17.50 -21.55 -9.49
C VAL A 292 18.37 -21.12 -10.68
N ASP A 293 18.59 -19.82 -10.87
CA ASP A 293 19.45 -19.33 -11.94
C ASP A 293 20.90 -19.81 -11.77
N ALA A 294 21.44 -19.81 -10.54
CA ALA A 294 22.78 -20.29 -10.26
C ALA A 294 22.93 -21.78 -10.57
N LEU A 295 21.94 -22.62 -10.22
CA LEU A 295 21.95 -24.05 -10.51
C LEU A 295 21.89 -24.32 -12.02
N LEU A 296 21.08 -23.57 -12.77
CA LEU A 296 20.99 -23.70 -14.23
C LEU A 296 22.29 -23.29 -14.95
N MET A 297 22.93 -22.21 -14.49
CA MET A 297 24.24 -21.78 -15.01
C MET A 297 25.34 -22.78 -14.64
N PHE A 298 25.34 -23.28 -13.40
CA PHE A 298 26.32 -24.29 -12.99
C PHE A 298 26.18 -25.59 -13.79
N ALA A 299 24.94 -26.01 -14.09
CA ALA A 299 24.67 -27.15 -14.97
C ALA A 299 25.17 -26.90 -16.41
N GLY A 300 25.02 -25.67 -16.92
CA GLY A 300 25.56 -25.25 -18.22
C GLY A 300 27.06 -25.45 -18.29
N PHE A 301 27.79 -24.86 -17.35
CA PHE A 301 29.24 -25.00 -17.26
C PHE A 301 29.69 -26.46 -17.08
N SER A 302 29.00 -27.23 -16.24
CA SER A 302 29.31 -28.65 -15.99
C SER A 302 29.19 -29.51 -17.25
N TRP A 303 28.36 -29.10 -18.20
CA TRP A 303 28.17 -29.77 -19.47
C TRP A 303 29.03 -29.19 -20.60
N LEU A 304 29.10 -27.87 -20.72
CA LEU A 304 29.81 -27.17 -21.79
C LEU A 304 31.33 -27.27 -21.66
N VAL A 305 31.88 -27.26 -20.45
CA VAL A 305 33.34 -27.30 -20.25
C VAL A 305 33.93 -28.61 -20.79
N PRO A 306 33.45 -29.82 -20.40
CA PRO A 306 33.99 -31.06 -20.95
C PRO A 306 33.76 -31.19 -22.47
N VAL A 307 32.58 -30.78 -22.96
CA VAL A 307 32.27 -30.84 -24.39
C VAL A 307 33.23 -29.94 -25.19
N TRP A 308 33.42 -28.70 -24.74
CA TRP A 308 34.32 -27.77 -25.41
C TRP A 308 35.78 -28.23 -25.34
N GLU A 309 36.20 -28.84 -24.22
CA GLU A 309 37.52 -29.46 -24.11
C GLU A 309 37.74 -30.50 -25.20
N THR A 310 36.81 -31.43 -25.41
CA THR A 310 36.96 -32.48 -26.45
C THR A 310 36.97 -31.94 -27.88
N ILE A 311 36.36 -30.79 -28.13
CA ILE A 311 36.24 -30.21 -29.49
C ILE A 311 37.44 -29.32 -29.82
N ALA A 312 37.92 -28.53 -28.85
CA ALA A 312 38.88 -27.45 -29.09
C ALA A 312 40.27 -27.72 -28.52
N HIS A 313 40.43 -28.70 -27.63
CA HIS A 313 41.66 -28.96 -26.88
C HIS A 313 41.93 -30.46 -26.71
N GLU A 314 43.12 -30.80 -26.20
CA GLU A 314 43.43 -32.18 -25.79
C GLU A 314 42.78 -32.51 -24.43
N PRO A 315 42.43 -33.77 -24.17
CA PRO A 315 41.87 -34.18 -22.88
C PRO A 315 42.80 -33.82 -21.71
N GLY A 316 42.27 -33.16 -20.67
CA GLY A 316 43.06 -32.72 -19.50
C GLY A 316 43.68 -31.33 -19.67
N TYR A 317 43.23 -30.55 -20.66
CA TYR A 317 43.62 -29.15 -20.84
C TYR A 317 43.15 -28.26 -19.69
N TYR A 318 41.97 -28.53 -19.12
CA TYR A 318 41.47 -27.76 -17.98
C TYR A 318 41.91 -28.36 -16.63
N PRO A 319 42.29 -27.52 -15.65
CA PRO A 319 42.82 -28.01 -14.38
C PRO A 319 41.77 -28.73 -13.54
N GLU A 320 42.21 -29.78 -12.83
CA GLU A 320 41.43 -30.48 -11.82
C GLU A 320 41.06 -29.50 -10.69
N GLY A 321 39.82 -29.02 -10.71
CA GLY A 321 39.33 -28.00 -9.76
C GLY A 321 38.65 -26.80 -10.41
N LEU A 322 38.72 -26.65 -11.75
CA LEU A 322 38.04 -25.58 -12.48
C LEU A 322 36.53 -25.50 -12.15
N LEU A 323 35.85 -26.65 -12.25
CA LEU A 323 34.41 -26.78 -11.95
C LEU A 323 34.08 -26.51 -10.48
N GLN A 324 35.01 -26.76 -9.55
CA GLN A 324 34.77 -26.68 -8.11
C GLN A 324 35.11 -25.31 -7.52
N THR A 325 36.01 -24.55 -8.14
CA THR A 325 36.54 -23.30 -7.59
C THR A 325 36.18 -22.09 -8.44
N VAL A 326 36.56 -22.08 -9.72
CA VAL A 326 36.41 -20.91 -10.59
C VAL A 326 34.97 -20.77 -11.08
N ILE A 327 34.34 -21.86 -11.49
CA ILE A 327 32.99 -21.82 -12.06
C ILE A 327 31.94 -21.32 -11.05
N PRO A 328 31.94 -21.76 -9.77
CA PRO A 328 31.07 -21.18 -8.78
C PRO A 328 31.24 -19.66 -8.65
N VAL A 329 32.46 -19.14 -8.76
CA VAL A 329 32.73 -17.70 -8.74
C VAL A 329 32.12 -17.00 -9.97
N TYR A 330 32.25 -17.58 -11.16
CA TYR A 330 31.63 -17.04 -12.38
C TYR A 330 30.11 -17.04 -12.32
N VAL A 331 29.51 -18.13 -11.84
CA VAL A 331 28.07 -18.25 -11.62
C VAL A 331 27.60 -17.21 -10.61
N LEU A 332 28.28 -17.07 -9.47
CA LEU A 332 27.95 -16.08 -8.45
C LEU A 332 28.06 -14.65 -8.99
N LEU A 333 29.11 -14.33 -9.74
CA LEU A 333 29.29 -13.02 -10.36
C LEU A 333 28.17 -12.70 -11.35
N PHE A 334 27.79 -13.67 -12.20
CA PHE A 334 26.73 -13.49 -13.19
C PHE A 334 25.37 -13.27 -12.52
N VAL A 335 25.01 -14.12 -11.56
CA VAL A 335 23.76 -14.02 -10.79
C VAL A 335 23.71 -12.73 -9.96
N PHE A 336 24.84 -12.33 -9.37
CA PHE A 336 24.95 -11.06 -8.66
C PHE A 336 24.74 -9.86 -9.59
N SER A 337 25.31 -9.89 -10.80
CA SER A 337 25.09 -8.83 -11.80
C SER A 337 23.64 -8.79 -12.30
N LEU A 338 22.98 -9.94 -12.46
CA LEU A 338 21.54 -10.01 -12.72
C LEU A 338 20.73 -9.36 -11.58
N ALA A 339 21.12 -9.60 -10.33
CA ALA A 339 20.47 -9.02 -9.17
C ALA A 339 20.63 -7.49 -9.10
N LEU A 340 21.84 -6.98 -9.32
CA LEU A 340 22.12 -5.54 -9.37
C LEU A 340 21.38 -4.84 -10.51
N SER A 341 21.24 -5.50 -11.65
CA SER A 341 20.52 -4.97 -12.82
C SER A 341 18.98 -5.04 -12.69
N GLY A 342 18.50 -5.65 -11.61
CA GLY A 342 17.08 -5.69 -11.28
C GLY A 342 16.30 -6.88 -11.85
N ALA A 343 16.99 -7.94 -12.31
CA ALA A 343 16.34 -9.11 -12.91
C ALA A 343 15.42 -9.89 -11.94
N TYR A 344 15.58 -9.70 -10.62
CA TYR A 344 14.77 -10.35 -9.57
C TYR A 344 13.73 -9.43 -8.91
N HIS A 345 13.49 -8.23 -9.46
CA HIS A 345 12.45 -7.34 -8.95
C HIS A 345 11.06 -7.99 -9.01
N ARG A 346 10.17 -7.58 -8.09
CA ARG A 346 8.79 -8.07 -7.99
C ARG A 346 8.02 -7.94 -9.30
N HIS A 347 8.26 -6.86 -10.05
CA HIS A 347 7.63 -6.56 -11.35
C HIS A 347 8.68 -6.56 -12.47
N TRP A 348 9.30 -7.71 -12.71
CA TRP A 348 10.28 -7.86 -13.79
C TRP A 348 9.60 -7.78 -15.16
N ARG A 349 10.31 -7.28 -16.18
CA ARG A 349 9.84 -7.19 -17.57
C ARG A 349 10.75 -8.02 -18.46
N ILE A 350 10.22 -8.62 -19.52
CA ILE A 350 11.04 -9.41 -20.48
C ILE A 350 12.18 -8.55 -21.05
N ARG A 351 11.89 -7.34 -21.52
CA ARG A 351 12.92 -6.40 -22.00
C ARG A 351 13.95 -6.03 -20.92
N GLY A 352 13.49 -5.90 -19.67
CA GLY A 352 14.37 -5.64 -18.52
C GLY A 352 15.29 -6.83 -18.20
N PHE A 353 14.80 -8.05 -18.38
CA PHE A 353 15.59 -9.27 -18.26
C PHE A 353 16.70 -9.32 -19.30
N PHE A 354 16.39 -9.13 -20.59
CA PHE A 354 17.42 -9.11 -21.66
C PHE A 354 18.51 -8.07 -21.39
N ARG A 355 18.14 -6.86 -20.95
CA ARG A 355 19.10 -5.81 -20.56
C ARG A 355 20.00 -6.27 -19.40
N SER A 356 19.39 -6.88 -18.39
CA SER A 356 20.12 -7.38 -17.21
C SER A 356 21.07 -8.52 -17.57
N TRP A 357 20.63 -9.44 -18.41
CA TRP A 357 21.43 -10.56 -18.93
C TRP A 357 22.63 -10.04 -19.73
N PHE A 358 22.42 -9.09 -20.65
CA PHE A 358 23.51 -8.52 -21.44
C PHE A 358 24.54 -7.81 -20.56
N THR A 359 24.07 -7.08 -19.54
CA THR A 359 24.94 -6.44 -18.54
C THR A 359 25.73 -7.49 -17.75
N ALA A 360 25.10 -8.58 -17.33
CA ALA A 360 25.78 -9.67 -16.61
C ALA A 360 26.83 -10.40 -17.46
N ALA A 361 26.53 -10.68 -18.72
CA ALA A 361 27.48 -11.26 -19.66
C ALA A 361 28.69 -10.34 -19.89
N LEU A 362 28.46 -9.05 -20.05
CA LEU A 362 29.53 -8.06 -20.20
C LEU A 362 30.40 -7.97 -18.94
N VAL A 363 29.79 -7.90 -17.75
CA VAL A 363 30.51 -7.87 -16.47
C VAL A 363 31.37 -9.12 -16.31
N LEU A 364 30.84 -10.30 -16.63
CA LEU A 364 31.60 -11.55 -16.58
C LEU A 364 32.78 -11.54 -17.57
N LEU A 365 32.58 -11.05 -18.80
CA LEU A 365 33.66 -10.92 -19.79
C LEU A 365 34.75 -9.94 -19.36
N VAL A 366 34.38 -8.81 -18.75
CA VAL A 366 35.34 -7.83 -18.20
C VAL A 366 36.07 -8.41 -16.99
N ALA A 367 35.37 -9.07 -16.07
CA ALA A 367 36.02 -9.73 -14.93
C ALA A 367 37.01 -10.79 -15.41
N TYR A 368 36.60 -11.62 -16.39
CA TYR A 368 37.46 -12.60 -17.03
C TYR A 368 38.69 -11.97 -17.69
N SER A 369 38.53 -10.82 -18.38
CA SER A 369 39.66 -10.18 -19.06
C SER A 369 40.70 -9.59 -18.11
N LEU A 370 40.27 -9.21 -16.90
CA LEU A 370 41.11 -8.68 -15.83
C LEU A 370 41.82 -9.77 -15.00
N MET A 371 41.48 -11.05 -15.17
CA MET A 371 42.15 -12.14 -14.47
C MET A 371 43.54 -12.45 -15.06
N SER A 372 44.42 -13.01 -14.22
CA SER A 372 45.72 -13.53 -14.64
C SER A 372 45.58 -14.63 -15.70
N GLU A 373 46.59 -14.81 -16.55
CA GLU A 373 46.58 -15.79 -17.65
C GLU A 373 46.25 -17.22 -17.18
N ASN A 374 46.73 -17.63 -16.01
CA ASN A 374 46.48 -18.96 -15.42
C ASN A 374 45.01 -19.20 -15.01
N MET A 375 44.18 -18.15 -14.99
CA MET A 375 42.76 -18.21 -14.64
C MET A 375 41.86 -17.95 -15.86
N ARG A 376 42.46 -17.69 -17.03
CA ARG A 376 41.78 -17.38 -18.28
C ARG A 376 41.78 -18.59 -19.21
N PHE A 377 40.83 -19.47 -18.98
CA PHE A 377 40.66 -20.75 -19.68
C PHE A 377 40.21 -20.60 -21.15
N SER A 378 38.97 -20.19 -21.39
CA SER A 378 38.46 -19.98 -22.75
C SER A 378 37.35 -18.92 -22.78
N ARG A 379 37.53 -17.90 -23.63
CA ARG A 379 36.49 -16.89 -23.90
C ARG A 379 35.27 -17.51 -24.58
N ALA A 380 35.48 -18.57 -25.36
CA ALA A 380 34.40 -19.29 -26.04
C ALA A 380 33.45 -19.93 -25.03
N ILE A 381 33.96 -20.52 -23.95
CA ILE A 381 33.14 -21.09 -22.87
C ILE A 381 32.29 -20.00 -22.20
N ILE A 382 32.83 -18.81 -21.95
CA ILE A 382 32.04 -17.70 -21.37
C ILE A 382 30.89 -17.26 -22.29
N LEU A 383 31.14 -17.21 -23.60
CA LEU A 383 30.11 -16.84 -24.59
C LEU A 383 29.06 -17.94 -24.78
N LEU A 384 29.49 -19.21 -24.85
CA LEU A 384 28.59 -20.37 -24.92
C LEU A 384 27.71 -20.46 -23.68
N GLU A 385 28.28 -20.23 -22.50
CA GLU A 385 27.53 -20.20 -21.25
C GLU A 385 26.55 -19.03 -21.20
N ALA A 386 26.93 -17.84 -21.67
CA ALA A 386 25.98 -16.74 -21.79
C ALA A 386 24.78 -17.17 -22.66
N GLY A 387 25.05 -17.80 -23.81
CA GLY A 387 24.02 -18.37 -24.69
C GLY A 387 23.13 -19.40 -24.00
N TRP A 388 23.74 -20.34 -23.26
CA TRP A 388 23.04 -21.32 -22.41
C TRP A 388 22.12 -20.63 -21.39
N GLY A 389 22.64 -19.63 -20.68
CA GLY A 389 21.87 -18.85 -19.71
C GLY A 389 20.68 -18.14 -20.37
N LEU A 390 20.82 -17.64 -21.59
CA LEU A 390 19.69 -17.03 -22.30
C LEU A 390 18.60 -18.07 -22.63
N LEU A 391 19.00 -19.25 -23.10
CA LEU A 391 18.12 -20.34 -23.50
C LEU A 391 17.44 -21.05 -22.32
N THR A 392 18.05 -21.04 -21.14
CA THR A 392 17.53 -21.77 -19.97
C THR A 392 16.82 -20.87 -18.96
N LEU A 393 17.39 -19.70 -18.64
CA LEU A 393 16.87 -18.85 -17.57
C LEU A 393 15.51 -18.22 -17.92
N LEU A 394 15.33 -17.74 -19.17
CA LEU A 394 14.06 -17.13 -19.57
C LEU A 394 12.91 -18.15 -19.60
N PRO A 395 13.04 -19.34 -20.22
CA PRO A 395 12.00 -20.36 -20.14
C PRO A 395 11.72 -20.84 -18.72
N ALA A 396 12.75 -21.06 -17.90
CA ALA A 396 12.57 -21.42 -16.49
C ALA A 396 11.73 -20.36 -15.75
N ARG A 397 12.01 -19.08 -15.97
CA ARG A 397 11.24 -17.97 -15.38
C ARG A 397 9.80 -17.92 -15.86
N LEU A 398 9.54 -18.18 -17.15
CA LEU A 398 8.19 -18.24 -17.70
C LEU A 398 7.40 -19.45 -17.15
N LEU A 399 8.05 -20.60 -16.96
CA LEU A 399 7.46 -21.77 -16.32
C LEU A 399 7.15 -21.52 -14.84
N MET A 400 8.10 -20.95 -14.08
CA MET A 400 7.89 -20.55 -12.69
C MET A 400 6.76 -19.53 -12.58
N ALA A 401 6.63 -18.62 -13.55
CA ALA A 401 5.52 -17.67 -13.61
C ALA A 401 4.17 -18.36 -13.87
N LYS A 402 4.13 -19.37 -14.75
CA LYS A 402 2.91 -20.15 -15.03
C LYS A 402 2.47 -20.98 -13.82
N SER A 403 3.42 -21.53 -13.06
CA SER A 403 3.16 -22.32 -11.85
C SER A 403 2.88 -21.47 -10.60
N GLY A 404 2.86 -20.14 -10.72
CA GLY A 404 2.60 -19.22 -9.61
C GLY A 404 3.76 -19.05 -8.61
N TRP A 405 4.94 -19.61 -8.92
CA TRP A 405 6.13 -19.49 -8.06
C TRP A 405 6.83 -18.14 -8.28
N MET A 406 6.78 -17.61 -9.50
CA MET A 406 7.26 -16.26 -9.84
C MET A 406 6.09 -15.38 -10.32
N ASN A 407 6.20 -14.07 -10.17
CA ASN A 407 5.23 -13.17 -10.80
C ASN A 407 5.39 -13.24 -12.32
N TYR A 408 4.28 -13.17 -13.05
CA TYR A 408 4.31 -13.03 -14.50
C TYR A 408 4.99 -11.71 -14.89
N PRO A 409 5.78 -11.66 -15.98
CA PRO A 409 6.44 -10.44 -16.39
C PRO A 409 5.45 -9.28 -16.60
N ALA A 410 5.76 -8.12 -16.02
CA ALA A 410 5.00 -6.89 -16.15
C ALA A 410 4.94 -6.44 -17.62
N GLY A 411 3.77 -5.94 -18.04
CA GLY A 411 3.47 -5.63 -19.45
C GLY A 411 2.50 -6.62 -20.13
N LYS A 412 2.16 -7.74 -19.47
CA LYS A 412 0.89 -8.45 -19.66
C LYS A 412 -0.04 -8.15 -18.48
N GLU A 413 -0.38 -6.88 -18.26
CA GLU A 413 -1.61 -6.66 -17.52
C GLU A 413 -2.73 -7.27 -18.36
N LYS A 414 -3.43 -8.25 -17.78
CA LYS A 414 -4.60 -8.84 -18.41
C LYS A 414 -5.53 -7.65 -18.71
N ASN A 415 -5.95 -7.47 -19.97
CA ASN A 415 -7.01 -6.52 -20.28
C ASN A 415 -8.17 -6.85 -19.36
N ARG A 416 -8.40 -6.02 -18.35
CA ARG A 416 -9.47 -6.28 -17.39
C ARG A 416 -10.76 -5.91 -18.06
N ARG A 417 -11.76 -6.78 -17.93
CA ARG A 417 -13.11 -6.48 -18.34
C ARG A 417 -13.78 -5.71 -17.23
N ILE A 418 -13.99 -4.41 -17.48
CA ILE A 418 -14.49 -3.46 -16.48
C ILE A 418 -15.93 -3.12 -16.79
N VAL A 419 -16.76 -3.13 -15.76
CA VAL A 419 -18.13 -2.61 -15.78
C VAL A 419 -18.22 -1.48 -14.75
N SER A 420 -18.91 -0.41 -15.09
CA SER A 420 -19.22 0.69 -14.16
C SER A 420 -20.69 0.66 -13.76
N VAL A 421 -20.98 1.01 -12.50
CA VAL A 421 -22.33 1.03 -11.91
C VAL A 421 -22.60 2.45 -11.41
N GLY A 422 -23.71 3.05 -11.83
CA GLY A 422 -24.09 4.40 -11.44
C GLY A 422 -25.07 5.05 -12.42
N SER A 423 -25.27 6.36 -12.32
CA SER A 423 -26.04 7.12 -13.31
C SER A 423 -25.30 7.15 -14.65
N ARG A 424 -26.04 7.43 -15.73
CA ARG A 424 -25.48 7.55 -17.09
C ARG A 424 -24.32 8.54 -17.16
N ASN A 425 -24.47 9.71 -16.54
CA ASN A 425 -23.45 10.76 -16.54
C ASN A 425 -22.17 10.33 -15.82
N GLN A 426 -22.29 9.71 -14.64
CA GLN A 426 -21.11 9.25 -13.89
C GLN A 426 -20.44 8.06 -14.57
N ASN A 427 -21.21 7.12 -15.14
CA ASN A 427 -20.66 6.03 -15.94
C ASN A 427 -19.87 6.53 -17.15
N GLN A 428 -20.34 7.59 -17.81
CA GLN A 428 -19.60 8.23 -18.89
C GLN A 428 -18.29 8.84 -18.41
N LYS A 429 -18.27 9.56 -17.27
CA LYS A 429 -17.04 10.09 -16.67
C LYS A 429 -16.05 8.99 -16.32
N VAL A 430 -16.52 7.89 -15.73
CA VAL A 430 -15.67 6.72 -15.43
C VAL A 430 -15.06 6.16 -16.72
N ARG A 431 -15.86 6.01 -17.78
CA ARG A 431 -15.37 5.57 -19.10
C ARG A 431 -14.29 6.52 -19.64
N GLU A 432 -14.53 7.83 -19.62
CA GLU A 432 -13.57 8.84 -20.10
C GLU A 432 -12.25 8.76 -19.33
N ILE A 433 -12.30 8.64 -18.01
CA ILE A 433 -11.10 8.50 -17.17
C ILE A 433 -10.35 7.19 -17.48
N LEU A 434 -11.07 6.07 -17.61
CA LEU A 434 -10.47 4.77 -17.92
C LEU A 434 -9.80 4.77 -19.32
N VAL A 435 -10.40 5.45 -20.30
CA VAL A 435 -9.83 5.60 -21.66
C VAL A 435 -8.59 6.50 -21.65
N GLN A 436 -8.64 7.63 -20.94
CA GLN A 436 -7.51 8.57 -20.85
C GLN A 436 -6.25 7.95 -20.22
N GLN A 437 -6.41 6.96 -19.33
CA GLN A 437 -5.29 6.27 -18.69
C GLN A 437 -4.47 5.38 -19.65
N GLY A 438 -4.86 5.26 -20.93
CA GLY A 438 -4.18 4.37 -21.90
C GLY A 438 -4.18 2.91 -21.45
N ASN A 439 -5.04 2.59 -20.47
CA ASN A 439 -5.08 1.30 -19.83
C ASN A 439 -5.72 0.34 -20.82
N ARG A 440 -5.04 -0.77 -21.14
CA ARG A 440 -5.56 -1.75 -22.12
C ARG A 440 -6.82 -2.49 -21.61
N SER A 441 -7.36 -2.11 -20.47
CA SER A 441 -8.61 -2.62 -19.92
C SER A 441 -9.77 -2.40 -20.89
N GLN A 442 -10.53 -3.46 -21.13
CA GLN A 442 -11.70 -3.43 -21.99
C GLN A 442 -12.90 -2.98 -21.13
N TRP A 443 -13.26 -1.71 -21.22
CA TRP A 443 -14.56 -1.24 -20.71
C TRP A 443 -15.66 -1.94 -21.49
N LEU A 444 -16.47 -2.74 -20.80
CA LEU A 444 -17.51 -3.55 -21.42
C LEU A 444 -18.82 -2.79 -21.58
N GLY A 445 -19.11 -1.87 -20.67
CA GLY A 445 -20.37 -1.15 -20.64
C GLY A 445 -20.73 -0.67 -19.24
N SER A 446 -21.92 -0.10 -19.14
CA SER A 446 -22.45 0.48 -17.90
C SER A 446 -23.66 -0.29 -17.38
N VAL A 447 -23.79 -0.32 -16.06
CA VAL A 447 -24.93 -0.85 -15.33
C VAL A 447 -25.62 0.32 -14.63
N VAL A 448 -26.93 0.41 -14.80
CA VAL A 448 -27.76 1.47 -14.21
C VAL A 448 -28.51 0.96 -12.99
N LEU A 449 -29.08 1.88 -12.21
CA LEU A 449 -29.79 1.53 -10.97
C LEU A 449 -31.19 0.99 -11.25
N HIS A 450 -31.92 1.63 -12.18
CA HIS A 450 -33.32 1.34 -12.48
C HIS A 450 -33.53 1.02 -13.97
N GLU A 451 -34.56 0.23 -14.30
CA GLU A 451 -34.88 -0.15 -15.68
C GLU A 451 -35.20 1.07 -16.56
N GLU A 452 -35.75 2.13 -15.98
CA GLU A 452 -36.08 3.38 -16.67
C GLU A 452 -34.84 4.11 -17.20
N ASP A 453 -33.67 3.84 -16.61
CA ASP A 453 -32.38 4.42 -17.02
C ASP A 453 -31.69 3.59 -18.12
N GLU A 454 -32.25 2.43 -18.49
CA GLU A 454 -31.68 1.58 -19.54
C GLU A 454 -31.75 2.25 -20.91
N THR A 455 -30.68 2.08 -21.68
CA THR A 455 -30.60 2.54 -23.07
C THR A 455 -29.94 1.47 -23.91
N GLY A 456 -29.90 1.61 -25.25
CA GLY A 456 -29.24 0.64 -26.12
C GLY A 456 -27.75 0.39 -25.80
N ASP A 457 -27.11 1.26 -25.02
CA ASP A 457 -25.69 1.20 -24.65
C ASP A 457 -25.43 0.66 -23.23
N THR A 458 -26.47 0.30 -22.46
CA THR A 458 -26.35 -0.27 -21.11
C THR A 458 -26.31 -1.80 -21.14
N LEU A 459 -25.56 -2.41 -20.22
CA LEU A 459 -25.50 -3.87 -20.07
C LEU A 459 -26.70 -4.44 -19.27
N GLY A 460 -27.42 -3.57 -18.55
CA GLY A 460 -28.58 -3.91 -17.73
C GLY A 460 -28.59 -3.13 -16.41
N THR A 461 -29.37 -3.62 -15.45
CA THR A 461 -29.58 -3.01 -14.13
C THR A 461 -28.73 -3.64 -13.02
N LEU A 462 -28.65 -2.96 -11.88
CA LEU A 462 -27.91 -3.42 -10.70
C LEU A 462 -28.40 -4.80 -10.20
N THR A 463 -29.68 -5.12 -10.35
CA THR A 463 -30.26 -6.43 -9.99
C THR A 463 -29.73 -7.55 -10.88
N GLN A 464 -29.41 -7.25 -12.14
CA GLN A 464 -28.85 -8.17 -13.13
C GLN A 464 -27.32 -8.28 -13.04
N LEU A 465 -26.65 -7.50 -12.18
CA LEU A 465 -25.20 -7.49 -12.05
C LEU A 465 -24.58 -8.89 -11.88
N PRO A 466 -25.15 -9.84 -11.09
CA PRO A 466 -24.59 -11.20 -10.99
C PRO A 466 -24.53 -11.94 -12.33
N GLU A 467 -25.56 -11.79 -13.16
CA GLU A 467 -25.61 -12.40 -14.49
C GLU A 467 -24.64 -11.73 -15.45
N ILE A 468 -24.59 -10.39 -15.43
CA ILE A 468 -23.66 -9.58 -16.23
C ILE A 468 -22.22 -9.96 -15.92
N VAL A 469 -21.86 -10.08 -14.63
CA VAL A 469 -20.53 -10.49 -14.18
C VAL A 469 -20.18 -11.89 -14.70
N ARG A 470 -21.12 -12.84 -14.60
CA ARG A 470 -20.90 -14.23 -15.03
C ARG A 470 -20.78 -14.37 -16.54
N ILE A 471 -21.72 -13.80 -17.30
CA ILE A 471 -21.79 -13.93 -18.77
C ILE A 471 -20.59 -13.25 -19.42
N ASN A 472 -20.30 -12.02 -19.02
CA ASN A 472 -19.22 -11.23 -19.61
C ASN A 472 -17.85 -11.55 -19.00
N ARG A 473 -17.81 -12.39 -17.96
CA ARG A 473 -16.62 -12.75 -17.17
C ARG A 473 -15.86 -11.48 -16.74
N VAL A 474 -16.59 -10.57 -16.11
CA VAL A 474 -16.10 -9.28 -15.61
C VAL A 474 -14.97 -9.53 -14.61
N ASP A 475 -13.86 -8.80 -14.77
CA ASP A 475 -12.72 -8.88 -13.86
C ASP A 475 -12.79 -7.77 -12.79
N GLU A 476 -13.49 -6.66 -13.06
CA GLU A 476 -13.59 -5.49 -12.18
C GLU A 476 -14.92 -4.74 -12.30
N VAL A 477 -15.50 -4.35 -11.17
CA VAL A 477 -16.72 -3.52 -11.06
C VAL A 477 -16.37 -2.20 -10.37
N VAL A 478 -16.80 -1.09 -10.96
CA VAL A 478 -16.56 0.26 -10.47
C VAL A 478 -17.89 0.90 -10.07
N TYR A 479 -18.10 1.15 -8.79
CA TYR A 479 -19.29 1.83 -8.27
C TYR A 479 -19.09 3.34 -8.20
N CYS A 480 -20.05 4.11 -8.68
CA CYS A 480 -20.09 5.57 -8.51
C CYS A 480 -20.75 5.92 -7.17
N ALA A 481 -19.96 6.31 -6.16
CA ALA A 481 -20.41 6.43 -4.78
C ALA A 481 -21.50 7.50 -4.54
N GLU A 482 -21.57 8.51 -5.40
CA GLU A 482 -22.58 9.55 -5.27
C GLU A 482 -23.98 9.05 -5.64
N ASP A 483 -24.07 8.24 -6.69
CA ASP A 483 -25.36 7.81 -7.25
C ASP A 483 -25.85 6.51 -6.63
N VAL A 484 -24.95 5.55 -6.42
CA VAL A 484 -25.32 4.22 -5.94
C VAL A 484 -25.52 4.27 -4.43
N PRO A 485 -26.72 3.95 -3.90
CA PRO A 485 -26.91 3.85 -2.46
C PRO A 485 -25.93 2.84 -1.86
N THR A 486 -25.32 3.20 -0.73
CA THR A 486 -24.28 2.41 -0.08
C THR A 486 -24.77 1.02 0.30
N GLY A 487 -26.02 0.93 0.80
CA GLY A 487 -26.67 -0.35 1.09
C GLY A 487 -26.79 -1.27 -0.13
N GLU A 488 -27.11 -0.74 -1.30
CA GLU A 488 -27.23 -1.52 -2.55
C GLU A 488 -25.86 -1.90 -3.12
N MET A 489 -24.89 -0.99 -3.04
CA MET A 489 -23.50 -1.26 -3.38
C MET A 489 -22.96 -2.42 -2.53
N ILE A 490 -23.08 -2.36 -1.21
CA ILE A 490 -22.61 -3.41 -0.30
C ILE A 490 -23.31 -4.74 -0.58
N ARG A 491 -24.64 -4.73 -0.80
CA ARG A 491 -25.42 -5.93 -1.10
C ARG A 491 -24.95 -6.58 -2.40
N SER A 492 -24.81 -5.80 -3.46
CA SER A 492 -24.37 -6.30 -4.77
C SER A 492 -22.92 -6.78 -4.72
N MET A 493 -22.02 -6.09 -4.01
CA MET A 493 -20.64 -6.54 -3.77
C MET A 493 -20.60 -7.93 -3.12
N VAL A 494 -21.40 -8.17 -2.07
CA VAL A 494 -21.46 -9.47 -1.40
C VAL A 494 -21.98 -10.57 -2.33
N GLN A 495 -23.03 -10.27 -3.12
CA GLN A 495 -23.63 -11.24 -4.05
C GLN A 495 -22.68 -11.70 -5.16
N VAL A 496 -21.88 -10.78 -5.70
CA VAL A 496 -20.96 -11.06 -6.82
C VAL A 496 -19.52 -11.32 -6.38
N SER A 497 -19.23 -11.22 -5.08
CA SER A 497 -17.90 -11.42 -4.52
C SER A 497 -17.34 -12.81 -4.90
N SER A 498 -16.14 -12.81 -5.49
CA SER A 498 -15.41 -14.03 -5.85
C SER A 498 -13.92 -13.75 -5.78
N GLN A 499 -13.08 -14.81 -5.75
CA GLN A 499 -11.63 -14.64 -5.60
C GLN A 499 -10.96 -13.85 -6.73
N SER A 500 -11.60 -13.73 -7.90
CA SER A 500 -11.05 -13.05 -9.07
C SER A 500 -11.66 -11.67 -9.34
N LEU A 501 -12.83 -11.37 -8.77
CA LEU A 501 -13.54 -10.11 -9.05
C LEU A 501 -13.03 -8.99 -8.16
N ARG A 502 -12.81 -7.82 -8.77
CA ARG A 502 -12.30 -6.63 -8.11
C ARG A 502 -13.41 -5.58 -8.00
N PHE A 503 -13.50 -4.90 -6.85
CA PHE A 503 -14.35 -3.72 -6.69
C PHE A 503 -13.52 -2.45 -6.55
N ARG A 504 -14.01 -1.36 -7.16
CA ARG A 504 -13.55 0.00 -6.94
C ARG A 504 -14.73 0.91 -6.66
N ILE A 505 -14.48 1.94 -5.88
CA ILE A 505 -15.44 3.00 -5.61
C ILE A 505 -14.88 4.31 -6.16
N TYR A 506 -15.60 4.89 -7.11
CA TYR A 506 -15.31 6.19 -7.68
C TYR A 506 -15.98 7.29 -6.85
N ASN A 507 -15.18 8.23 -6.35
CA ASN A 507 -15.67 9.45 -5.73
C ASN A 507 -15.64 10.57 -6.79
N SER A 508 -16.80 10.99 -7.24
CA SER A 508 -16.94 11.99 -8.30
C SER A 508 -16.66 13.43 -7.86
N ARG A 509 -16.72 13.76 -6.56
CA ARG A 509 -16.38 15.11 -6.06
C ARG A 509 -14.90 15.40 -6.15
N GLU A 510 -14.10 14.43 -5.72
CA GLU A 510 -12.64 14.55 -5.65
C GLU A 510 -11.93 13.85 -6.82
N GLY A 511 -12.68 13.13 -7.66
CA GLY A 511 -12.21 12.49 -8.89
C GLY A 511 -11.37 11.23 -8.69
N PHE A 512 -11.23 10.67 -7.50
CA PHE A 512 -10.36 9.51 -7.26
C PHE A 512 -11.12 8.17 -7.23
N PHE A 513 -10.39 7.07 -7.47
CA PHE A 513 -10.86 5.70 -7.19
C PHE A 513 -10.23 5.17 -5.91
N ILE A 514 -11.03 4.49 -5.09
CA ILE A 514 -10.54 3.66 -3.99
C ILE A 514 -10.79 2.20 -4.31
N ALA A 515 -9.75 1.40 -4.15
CA ALA A 515 -9.80 -0.05 -4.23
C ALA A 515 -9.05 -0.63 -3.03
N SER A 516 -9.54 -1.74 -2.48
CA SER A 516 -8.75 -2.58 -1.56
C SER A 516 -9.24 -4.01 -1.68
N HIS A 517 -8.37 -4.91 -2.14
CA HIS A 517 -8.74 -6.29 -2.48
C HIS A 517 -8.48 -7.30 -1.37
N SER A 518 -7.78 -6.92 -0.31
CA SER A 518 -7.68 -7.68 0.94
C SER A 518 -6.75 -6.96 1.92
N ALA A 519 -6.77 -7.36 3.19
CA ALA A 519 -5.85 -6.94 4.25
C ALA A 519 -4.33 -6.98 3.94
N ASN A 520 -3.91 -7.63 2.83
CA ASN A 520 -2.51 -7.80 2.42
C ASN A 520 -2.15 -7.08 1.11
N ASP A 521 -3.14 -6.66 0.33
CA ASP A 521 -2.95 -5.75 -0.79
C ASP A 521 -3.32 -4.38 -0.25
N THR A 522 -2.31 -3.57 0.09
CA THR A 522 -2.50 -2.14 0.33
C THR A 522 -3.38 -1.60 -0.77
N GLY A 523 -4.46 -0.90 -0.40
CA GLY A 523 -5.41 -0.40 -1.37
C GLY A 523 -4.67 0.15 -2.58
N ASP A 524 -5.02 -0.36 -3.77
CA ASP A 524 -4.63 0.28 -5.01
C ASP A 524 -5.41 1.61 -5.02
N LEU A 525 -4.96 2.57 -4.21
CA LEU A 525 -5.20 3.99 -4.40
C LEU A 525 -4.55 4.29 -5.73
N ILE A 526 -5.30 4.01 -6.79
CA ILE A 526 -5.12 4.70 -8.05
C ILE A 526 -5.69 6.10 -7.79
N LEU A 527 -4.95 6.85 -6.97
CA LEU A 527 -4.63 8.21 -7.32
C LEU A 527 -4.33 8.18 -8.81
N PHE A 528 -4.99 9.03 -9.60
CA PHE A 528 -4.54 9.32 -10.96
C PHE A 528 -3.04 9.16 -10.99
N ASP A 529 -2.53 8.34 -11.91
CA ASP A 529 -1.14 7.86 -11.99
C ASP A 529 -0.22 9.07 -12.19
N ILE A 530 -0.13 9.85 -11.12
CA ILE A 530 0.69 10.99 -10.84
C ILE A 530 1.97 10.25 -10.52
N ASN A 531 2.83 10.15 -11.52
CA ASN A 531 4.19 9.65 -11.44
C ASN A 531 4.99 10.58 -10.49
N ALA A 532 4.56 10.67 -9.24
CA ALA A 532 4.87 11.74 -8.33
C ALA A 532 6.33 11.61 -7.91
N ILE A 533 6.99 12.73 -7.71
CA ILE A 533 8.36 12.73 -7.18
C ILE A 533 8.43 12.17 -5.76
N SER A 534 7.32 12.17 -5.01
CA SER A 534 7.21 11.62 -3.65
C SER A 534 7.28 10.08 -3.61
N LEU A 535 7.00 9.39 -4.72
CA LEU A 535 7.03 7.94 -4.78
C LEU A 535 8.45 7.41 -4.49
N PRO A 536 8.62 6.37 -3.63
CA PRO A 536 9.94 5.84 -3.27
C PRO A 536 10.78 5.38 -4.47
N GLU A 537 10.13 4.92 -5.55
CA GLU A 537 10.82 4.54 -6.78
C GLU A 537 11.39 5.76 -7.52
N ASN A 538 10.63 6.84 -7.61
CA ASN A 538 11.05 8.07 -8.27
C ASN A 538 12.12 8.81 -7.48
N ARG A 539 12.03 8.83 -6.13
CA ARG A 539 13.11 9.34 -5.28
C ARG A 539 14.43 8.59 -5.49
N ARG A 540 14.37 7.25 -5.59
CA ARG A 540 15.57 6.44 -5.91
C ARG A 540 16.09 6.71 -7.31
N ARG A 541 15.22 6.77 -8.31
CA ARG A 541 15.58 7.07 -9.71
C ARG A 541 16.24 8.43 -9.84
N LYS A 542 15.66 9.47 -9.24
CA LYS A 542 16.23 10.82 -9.18
C LYS A 542 17.60 10.80 -8.50
N ARG A 543 17.72 10.13 -7.35
CA ARG A 543 19.01 10.03 -6.65
C ARG A 543 20.08 9.30 -7.45
N MET A 544 19.72 8.20 -8.11
CA MET A 544 20.64 7.47 -8.99
C MET A 544 21.06 8.33 -10.18
N PHE A 545 20.11 9.07 -10.77
CA PHE A 545 20.39 10.01 -11.85
C PHE A 545 21.37 11.10 -11.40
N ASP A 546 21.11 11.73 -10.25
CA ASP A 546 21.99 12.76 -9.67
C ASP A 546 23.42 12.26 -9.46
N VAL A 547 23.60 11.07 -8.88
CA VAL A 547 24.91 10.45 -8.67
C VAL A 547 25.59 10.13 -10.01
N THR A 548 24.83 9.63 -10.98
CA THR A 548 25.35 9.29 -12.32
C THR A 548 25.83 10.53 -13.05
N ILE A 549 25.01 11.59 -13.11
CA ILE A 549 25.38 12.87 -13.74
C ILE A 549 26.56 13.52 -13.03
N SER A 550 26.63 13.46 -11.70
CA SER A 550 27.77 14.00 -10.96
C SER A 550 29.07 13.25 -11.25
N THR A 551 29.01 11.91 -11.34
CA THR A 551 30.18 11.08 -11.67
C THR A 551 30.64 11.33 -13.10
N LEU A 552 29.72 11.36 -14.06
CA LEU A 552 30.02 11.68 -15.46
C LEU A 552 30.54 13.12 -15.61
N GLY A 553 29.91 14.09 -14.94
CA GLY A 553 30.33 15.49 -14.94
C GLY A 553 31.74 15.68 -14.37
N PHE A 554 32.10 14.94 -13.32
CA PHE A 554 33.46 14.94 -12.79
C PHE A 554 34.48 14.39 -13.81
N ILE A 555 34.20 13.24 -14.42
CA ILE A 555 35.07 12.63 -15.44
C ILE A 555 35.20 13.54 -16.67
N LEU A 556 34.10 14.17 -17.09
CA LEU A 556 34.03 15.05 -18.26
C LEU A 556 34.42 16.51 -17.95
N SER A 557 34.80 16.83 -16.72
CA SER A 557 35.16 18.19 -16.30
C SER A 557 36.21 18.86 -17.20
N PRO A 558 37.28 18.18 -17.68
CA PRO A 558 38.24 18.79 -18.60
C PRO A 558 37.60 19.39 -19.87
N PHE A 559 36.48 18.83 -20.31
CA PHE A 559 35.76 19.26 -21.51
C PHE A 559 34.59 20.21 -21.21
N LEU A 560 33.97 20.10 -20.03
CA LEU A 560 32.79 20.89 -19.65
C LEU A 560 33.15 22.26 -19.07
N LEU A 561 34.30 22.38 -18.38
CA LEU A 561 34.72 23.62 -17.70
C LEU A 561 34.78 24.87 -18.60
N PRO A 562 35.13 24.81 -19.91
CA PRO A 562 35.08 25.97 -20.80
C PRO A 562 33.68 26.57 -20.98
N PHE A 563 32.62 25.76 -20.85
CA PHE A 563 31.24 26.18 -21.10
C PHE A 563 30.50 26.65 -19.84
N ILE A 564 31.13 26.54 -18.66
CA ILE A 564 30.50 26.78 -17.37
C ILE A 564 30.89 28.17 -16.84
N LYS A 565 29.90 28.98 -16.46
CA LYS A 565 30.12 30.35 -15.94
C LYS A 565 30.98 30.36 -14.67
N SER A 566 30.66 29.52 -13.67
CA SER A 566 31.42 29.43 -12.42
C SER A 566 32.00 28.04 -12.19
N LYS A 567 33.28 27.90 -12.55
CA LYS A 567 34.05 26.64 -12.50
C LYS A 567 34.18 26.09 -11.07
N LYS A 568 34.47 26.97 -10.10
CA LYS A 568 34.62 26.60 -8.68
C LYS A 568 33.32 26.07 -8.10
N ASN A 569 32.22 26.76 -8.38
CA ASN A 569 30.89 26.37 -7.87
C ASN A 569 30.39 25.10 -8.56
N TYR A 570 30.71 24.88 -9.83
CA TYR A 570 30.37 23.63 -10.51
C TYR A 570 30.99 22.41 -9.85
N LEU A 571 32.30 22.45 -9.58
CA LEU A 571 32.96 21.37 -8.85
C LEU A 571 32.37 21.21 -7.44
N SER A 572 32.08 22.31 -6.76
CA SER A 572 31.39 22.28 -5.46
C SER A 572 30.01 21.62 -5.55
N ASN A 573 29.20 21.97 -6.55
CA ASN A 573 27.87 21.42 -6.76
C ASN A 573 27.91 19.92 -7.03
N ILE A 574 28.89 19.42 -7.80
CA ILE A 574 29.12 17.97 -7.98
C ILE A 574 29.26 17.28 -6.61
N PHE A 575 30.11 17.80 -5.73
CA PHE A 575 30.34 17.19 -4.41
C PHE A 575 29.13 17.34 -3.48
N GLU A 576 28.43 18.46 -3.50
CA GLU A 576 27.22 18.67 -2.70
C GLU A 576 26.06 17.75 -3.13
N VAL A 577 25.93 17.50 -4.44
CA VAL A 577 25.00 16.50 -4.96
C VAL A 577 25.42 15.09 -4.52
N LEU A 578 26.70 14.72 -4.65
CA LEU A 578 27.19 13.38 -4.21
C LEU A 578 27.00 13.15 -2.70
N LYS A 579 27.20 14.15 -1.85
CA LYS A 579 26.94 14.08 -0.40
C LYS A 579 25.45 13.99 -0.04
N GLY A 580 24.57 14.47 -0.92
CA GLY A 580 23.12 14.47 -0.70
C GLY A 580 22.58 15.75 -0.07
N ASN A 581 23.32 16.86 -0.19
CA ASN A 581 22.88 18.19 0.25
C ASN A 581 22.11 18.94 -0.83
N LYS A 582 22.33 18.61 -2.11
CA LYS A 582 21.65 19.19 -3.28
C LYS A 582 21.16 18.11 -4.26
N THR A 583 20.30 18.52 -5.18
CA THR A 583 19.95 17.79 -6.42
C THR A 583 20.24 18.68 -7.63
N TRP A 584 20.42 18.12 -8.82
CA TRP A 584 20.69 18.95 -10.01
C TRP A 584 19.50 19.81 -10.42
N VAL A 585 18.28 19.30 -10.28
CA VAL A 585 17.04 20.00 -10.65
C VAL A 585 16.06 19.94 -9.47
N GLY A 586 15.61 21.11 -8.99
CA GLY A 586 14.68 21.25 -7.87
C GLY A 586 13.46 22.11 -8.22
N TYR A 587 12.65 22.44 -7.21
CA TYR A 587 11.55 23.41 -7.36
C TYR A 587 12.09 24.83 -7.49
N PHE A 588 11.31 25.70 -8.14
CA PHE A 588 11.49 27.14 -8.00
C PHE A 588 10.92 27.55 -6.63
N VAL A 589 11.69 28.26 -5.81
CA VAL A 589 11.24 28.69 -4.47
C VAL A 589 11.26 30.22 -4.40
N GLU A 590 10.11 30.86 -4.56
CA GLU A 590 9.92 32.23 -4.13
C GLU A 590 9.24 32.17 -2.74
N GLU A 591 10.01 32.49 -1.71
CA GLU A 591 9.58 32.47 -0.32
C GLU A 591 8.66 33.68 -0.04
N ALA A 592 7.33 33.51 -0.13
CA ALA A 592 6.38 34.27 0.71
C ALA A 592 4.89 33.87 0.58
N GLU A 593 4.39 33.36 -0.56
CA GLU A 593 2.91 33.35 -0.77
C GLU A 593 2.32 32.06 -1.37
N THR A 594 3.02 30.93 -1.35
CA THR A 594 2.47 29.70 -1.93
C THR A 594 1.70 28.88 -0.90
N ASP A 595 0.37 29.02 -0.89
CA ASP A 595 -0.62 28.19 -0.15
C ASP A 595 -0.66 26.69 -0.59
N ILE A 596 0.40 26.16 -1.20
CA ILE A 596 0.48 24.76 -1.67
C ILE A 596 1.67 24.04 -1.02
N GLU A 597 1.37 23.01 -0.25
CA GLU A 597 2.38 22.06 0.26
C GLU A 597 2.91 21.17 -0.88
N LEU A 598 4.11 21.46 -1.38
CA LEU A 598 4.84 20.57 -2.28
C LEU A 598 5.60 19.48 -1.50
N PRO A 599 5.78 18.26 -2.05
CA PRO A 599 6.60 17.24 -1.41
C PRO A 599 8.02 17.72 -1.15
N VAL A 600 8.59 17.38 0.01
CA VAL A 600 9.98 17.78 0.34
C VAL A 600 10.96 17.24 -0.71
N LEU A 601 11.77 18.16 -1.26
CA LEU A 601 12.87 17.89 -2.18
C LEU A 601 14.12 18.66 -1.73
N LEU A 602 15.31 18.11 -2.01
CA LEU A 602 16.56 18.84 -1.77
C LEU A 602 16.63 20.11 -2.63
N PRO A 603 17.37 21.14 -2.19
CA PRO A 603 17.62 22.33 -3.01
C PRO A 603 18.22 21.96 -4.37
N GLY A 604 17.67 22.54 -5.44
CA GLY A 604 18.12 22.36 -6.81
C GLY A 604 19.30 23.27 -7.16
N VAL A 605 20.22 22.80 -8.00
CA VAL A 605 21.20 23.66 -8.68
C VAL A 605 20.50 24.46 -9.80
N LEU A 606 19.63 23.79 -10.55
CA LEU A 606 18.70 24.33 -11.52
C LEU A 606 17.26 24.18 -11.01
N SER A 607 16.33 24.92 -11.57
CA SER A 607 14.91 24.81 -11.28
C SER A 607 14.15 24.08 -12.38
N CYS A 608 13.02 23.46 -12.04
CA CYS A 608 12.11 22.88 -13.02
C CYS A 608 11.50 23.92 -13.98
N VAL A 609 11.55 25.22 -13.65
CA VAL A 609 11.11 26.31 -14.54
C VAL A 609 12.16 26.64 -15.62
N ASP A 610 13.43 26.24 -15.46
CA ASP A 610 14.48 26.41 -16.48
C ASP A 610 14.23 25.59 -17.78
N ARG A 611 13.07 24.93 -17.86
CA ARG A 611 12.59 24.20 -19.04
C ARG A 611 11.94 25.13 -20.07
N THR A 612 11.31 26.21 -19.65
CA THR A 612 10.49 27.12 -20.47
C THR A 612 11.09 28.53 -20.48
N THR A 613 11.04 29.20 -21.63
CA THR A 613 11.55 30.57 -21.83
C THR A 613 10.50 31.66 -21.63
N GLU A 614 9.22 31.29 -21.56
CA GLU A 614 8.09 32.18 -21.33
C GLU A 614 7.50 31.84 -19.96
N LEU A 615 7.71 32.74 -18.99
CA LEU A 615 7.01 32.75 -17.71
C LEU A 615 6.25 34.08 -17.69
N GLU A 616 4.93 34.04 -17.76
CA GLU A 616 4.10 35.26 -17.78
C GLU A 616 3.74 35.71 -16.36
N ASP A 617 3.56 34.77 -15.42
CA ASP A 617 3.19 35.08 -14.03
C ASP A 617 3.63 34.02 -12.99
N LEU A 618 3.37 34.33 -11.70
CA LEU A 618 3.56 33.42 -10.55
C LEU A 618 2.66 32.17 -10.59
N ALA A 619 1.52 32.22 -11.32
CA ALA A 619 0.61 31.09 -11.46
C ALA A 619 1.21 30.00 -12.37
N ASP A 620 1.98 30.38 -13.38
CA ASP A 620 2.73 29.47 -14.24
C ASP A 620 3.82 28.73 -13.47
N VAL A 621 4.58 29.44 -12.62
CA VAL A 621 5.58 28.83 -11.72
C VAL A 621 4.92 27.78 -10.82
N LYS A 622 3.75 28.10 -10.23
CA LYS A 622 2.96 27.20 -9.40
C LYS A 622 2.48 25.97 -10.18
N LYS A 623 2.04 26.16 -11.42
CA LYS A 623 1.62 25.07 -12.31
C LYS A 623 2.80 24.17 -12.68
N ILE A 624 3.96 24.72 -12.99
CA ILE A 624 5.18 23.96 -13.33
C ILE A 624 5.71 23.18 -12.12
N ASN A 625 5.83 23.80 -10.95
CA ASN A 625 6.23 23.12 -9.71
C ASN A 625 5.26 21.96 -9.38
N THR A 626 3.95 22.21 -9.50
CA THR A 626 2.92 21.19 -9.28
C THR A 626 3.02 20.06 -10.30
N LEU A 627 3.20 20.38 -11.58
CA LEU A 627 3.34 19.38 -12.65
C LEU A 627 4.63 18.56 -12.48
N TYR A 628 5.74 19.19 -12.10
CA TYR A 628 7.00 18.51 -11.80
C TYR A 628 6.87 17.57 -10.60
N ALA A 629 6.17 18.01 -9.54
CA ALA A 629 5.87 17.18 -8.38
C ALA A 629 4.95 16.00 -8.73
N LYS A 630 4.01 16.21 -9.66
CA LYS A 630 2.96 15.25 -10.03
C LYS A 630 3.35 14.27 -11.14
N ASP A 631 4.14 14.65 -12.13
CA ASP A 631 4.61 13.76 -13.21
C ASP A 631 6.13 13.88 -13.40
N TYR A 632 6.88 13.33 -12.46
CA TYR A 632 8.34 13.34 -12.46
C TYR A 632 8.93 12.34 -13.46
N ARG A 633 9.67 12.84 -14.46
CA ARG A 633 10.42 12.00 -15.41
C ARG A 633 11.88 12.42 -15.44
N ILE A 634 12.79 11.45 -15.36
CA ILE A 634 14.25 11.66 -15.43
C ILE A 634 14.65 12.41 -16.71
N TRP A 635 13.95 12.15 -17.82
CA TRP A 635 14.21 12.84 -19.09
C TRP A 635 13.99 14.35 -19.01
N ASN A 636 13.06 14.81 -18.17
CA ASN A 636 12.85 16.24 -17.96
C ASN A 636 14.07 16.85 -17.25
N ASP A 637 14.60 16.19 -16.21
CA ASP A 637 15.82 16.65 -15.52
C ASP A 637 17.02 16.70 -16.48
N LEU A 638 17.18 15.67 -17.32
CA LEU A 638 18.25 15.62 -18.32
C LEU A 638 18.10 16.75 -19.36
N GLU A 639 16.90 16.99 -19.85
CA GLU A 639 16.60 18.08 -20.78
C GLU A 639 16.97 19.44 -20.17
N ILE A 640 16.57 19.69 -18.92
CA ILE A 640 16.88 20.93 -18.19
C ILE A 640 18.39 21.10 -18.04
N ILE A 641 19.11 20.05 -17.64
CA ILE A 641 20.58 20.08 -17.48
C ILE A 641 21.27 20.36 -18.81
N CYS A 642 20.87 19.68 -19.89
CA CYS A 642 21.48 19.85 -21.21
C CYS A 642 21.24 21.25 -21.79
N ARG A 643 20.06 21.84 -21.57
CA ARG A 643 19.76 23.22 -22.00
C ARG A 643 20.53 24.26 -21.19
N ASN A 644 20.86 23.95 -19.93
CA ASN A 644 21.42 24.90 -18.98
C ASN A 644 22.84 24.52 -18.49
N ILE A 645 23.65 23.87 -19.34
CA ILE A 645 25.03 23.45 -19.00
C ILE A 645 25.87 24.60 -18.44
N SER A 646 25.72 25.81 -19.01
CA SER A 646 26.46 26.99 -18.57
C SER A 646 26.10 27.47 -17.16
N LYS A 647 24.89 27.13 -16.69
CA LYS A 647 24.33 27.47 -15.37
C LYS A 647 24.63 26.41 -14.29
N LEU A 648 25.31 25.30 -14.60
CA LEU A 648 25.63 24.26 -13.61
C LEU A 648 26.57 24.73 -12.48
N GLY A 649 27.22 25.87 -12.65
CA GLY A 649 27.99 26.57 -11.64
C GLY A 649 27.20 27.56 -10.76
N ASN A 650 25.87 27.61 -10.87
CA ASN A 650 25.06 28.54 -10.08
C ASN A 650 25.05 28.15 -8.59
N THR A 651 25.05 29.16 -7.72
CA THR A 651 24.96 28.99 -6.25
C THR A 651 23.51 28.79 -5.80
N THR A 652 22.58 29.46 -6.49
CA THR A 652 21.13 29.46 -6.33
C THR A 652 20.47 29.73 -7.70
N SER A 653 19.25 29.23 -7.90
CA SER A 653 18.48 29.37 -9.14
C SER A 653 17.51 30.57 -9.02
N TYR A 654 17.98 31.82 -9.11
CA TYR A 654 17.06 32.96 -9.22
C TYR A 654 17.65 34.03 -10.13
N ASP A 655 17.27 34.00 -11.40
CA ASP A 655 17.06 35.25 -12.12
C ASP A 655 15.64 35.68 -11.73
N THR A 656 15.49 36.84 -11.09
CA THR A 656 14.20 37.42 -10.68
C THR A 656 13.28 37.58 -11.89
N ILE A 657 11.99 37.28 -11.73
CA ILE A 657 10.97 37.67 -12.72
C ILE A 657 11.09 39.19 -12.90
N PRO A 658 11.18 39.72 -14.14
CA PRO A 658 11.18 41.17 -14.34
C PRO A 658 9.88 41.76 -13.78
N GLU A 659 9.98 42.75 -12.89
CA GLU A 659 8.82 43.57 -12.51
C GLU A 659 8.39 44.38 -13.73
N GLU A 660 7.21 44.12 -14.28
CA GLU A 660 6.43 45.07 -15.08
C GLU A 660 5.17 45.52 -14.32
#